data_AF-A0A1M2V446-F1
#
_entry.id   AF-A0A1M2V446-F1
#
_cell.length_a   1.000
_cell.length_b   1.000
_cell.length_c   1.000
_cell.angle_alpha   90.00
_cell.angle_beta   90.00
_cell.angle_gamma   90.00
#
_symmetry.space_group_name_H-M   'P 1'
#
loop_
_entity.id
_entity.type
_entity.pdbx_description
1 polymer ?
#
loop_
_entity_poly.entity_id
_entity_poly.type
_entity_poly.pdbx_seq_one_letter_code
_entity_poly.pdbx_strand_id
1 'polypeptide(L)'
;MHLQPPDDEVADEEYRDLPSSDPGVIPTSPAVGNDNESVEQVRRRKGQKKRARTLATKQSHRENAHQEALQVVNEENQEARDRAERDAAAAREACFNKVLSLLQGAELTWGDFVEWICKPGVGRGGIRHWGMFSKEGQVERVLNLWAWKNSPSGKRKVHAWAMGFMGRVVNKEGQAATADGVLMSRRMTISEAFVLDFDLQKIHQTLHTLCPSMSSLMLEFSTTTRQRTAALKPTRTAREEEIEQQRVDRKHRRVGAALTELLGERSQNNSFVKHIMGLYLYAAGAQRQVLSVLSTVGLCSSYTSLAGSGDTHSRNAEEETKTGTDKPPSCVEAGELSDDEDDPDWLPDLLDDEDSSDEEEYNSETESEDSATVDATVGQGEERDRDAIESTEAKDKDQAPVGSVSGLLYRGAGLLRRISAACRSSSRRCAQTSVCGHVYDNINMMFKIAEQILGRKDSQENGTCATIFPLYDARPEDMQTSDLLNSFDSAPPLSLDDILHTPEEAKLFHASLTHAALRDLVSSSDLFARFRSEVDACLPATDDQIPLHKTEVYPLPAMNIDESSITGNANVVDTMFKELGFDIGTTKFCGVARPMFGDQLSIARLRSLITNRAGHDMLARSYAYLVFGPGFFHHQLAITHGILETHWGDPHAGTSNPASLSFFNTVLDRKPIVLTSLPPYRACRDLILTVLSGCLLHCLERVSGKSDLEEYARTVSFAQLREHVSTIMSTYVDVNAVAALRNSREEEVKNRAAQSTSPTAASTQDQADTAQAPPAPPRAPPGLASLVASSADARMPPLAPPLAPPLASSSPSPRAPAPVPPSSVPSPAAAVDALSASGDDNNQELPKWTQGDVLHENIMLFMRDALVLREFKDAIKDGYSGRIIRALKLLALMYRGSGHTKYAHELLHLAHNLAHVWPKPLRDIIIKNWLVNPTGKPNSWVPVDLLQEHMNFWIKVIYKAQGGNASWDWLEMISPCISLLRKLALDVNSTLGAKLGNKHHAPNLDKDLLALRQSLTGRNIFGIEPGRVVDRAKPETGVVPNVVNVGLNMLRGPLDDYNRAFKKLQQRRRLQPLTDDLPSASAVVTGDDSPRQPSAAPSTPRPVPAPAGKPSFPAHSPADPEYHPAPVSAPVDAEEASRPDPDAALWQFFDDDEYEVRDVFEAEENPSLDINDYY
;
A
#
# COMPACT_ATOMS: atom_id res chain seq x y z
N MET A 1 -12.51 8.12 57.75
CA MET A 1 -12.70 7.71 59.16
C MET A 1 -12.25 6.27 59.23
N HIS A 2 -11.33 5.94 60.13
CA HIS A 2 -10.64 4.63 60.27
C HIS A 2 -10.22 3.90 58.98
N LEU A 3 -8.92 4.00 58.67
CA LEU A 3 -8.00 2.87 58.90
C LEU A 3 -6.56 3.43 59.07
N GLN A 4 -5.63 2.59 59.52
CA GLN A 4 -4.33 2.98 60.08
C GLN A 4 -3.23 3.23 59.02
N PRO A 5 -2.24 4.08 59.28
CA PRO A 5 -0.83 3.83 58.95
C PRO A 5 -0.18 2.94 60.04
N PRO A 6 0.83 2.11 59.71
CA PRO A 6 1.36 1.08 60.60
C PRO A 6 2.29 1.60 61.70
N ASP A 7 2.44 0.78 62.73
CA ASP A 7 3.40 0.91 63.82
C ASP A 7 4.83 0.55 63.36
N ASP A 8 5.83 1.21 63.96
CA ASP A 8 7.20 0.73 64.13
C ASP A 8 7.68 1.24 65.50
N GLU A 9 8.19 0.36 66.36
CA GLU A 9 8.18 0.58 67.82
C GLU A 9 9.48 1.17 68.42
N VAL A 10 9.28 2.09 69.37
CA VAL A 10 9.95 2.21 70.68
C VAL A 10 11.49 2.14 70.74
N ALA A 11 12.13 3.27 71.02
CA ALA A 11 12.74 3.54 72.35
C ALA A 11 13.38 4.93 72.43
N ASP A 12 12.88 5.84 73.27
CA ASP A 12 13.64 7.03 73.73
C ASP A 12 13.01 7.70 75.00
N GLU A 13 13.37 7.18 76.18
CA GLU A 13 13.41 7.88 77.48
C GLU A 13 14.69 7.35 78.18
N GLU A 14 15.45 8.09 79.01
CA GLU A 14 15.01 9.03 80.03
C GLU A 14 15.98 10.24 80.26
N TYR A 15 15.48 11.15 81.11
CA TYR A 15 15.97 12.45 81.54
C TYR A 15 17.36 12.58 82.23
N ARG A 16 17.85 13.85 82.24
CA ARG A 16 18.70 14.57 83.24
C ARG A 16 20.23 14.40 83.29
N ASP A 17 20.91 15.51 82.99
CA ASP A 17 22.27 15.84 83.45
C ASP A 17 22.35 16.18 84.94
N LEU A 18 23.53 15.91 85.54
CA LEU A 18 24.03 16.46 86.80
C LEU A 18 25.55 16.75 86.66
N PRO A 19 26.14 17.64 87.50
CA PRO A 19 27.39 18.31 87.17
C PRO A 19 28.67 17.48 87.43
N SER A 20 29.74 17.84 86.72
CA SER A 20 31.12 17.38 86.99
C SER A 20 32.12 18.54 86.89
N SER A 21 33.35 18.33 87.37
CA SER A 21 34.29 19.41 87.70
C SER A 21 35.75 19.09 87.38
N ASP A 22 36.42 20.00 86.65
CA ASP A 22 37.87 20.26 86.64
C ASP A 22 38.82 19.09 86.19
N PRO A 23 40.15 19.31 86.00
CA PRO A 23 40.88 20.58 85.84
C PRO A 23 41.89 20.66 84.67
N GLY A 24 41.99 21.84 84.06
CA GLY A 24 43.30 22.49 83.81
C GLY A 24 44.08 22.28 82.49
N VAL A 25 45.19 23.02 82.41
CA VAL A 25 46.31 23.02 81.43
C VAL A 25 46.07 23.62 80.02
N ILE A 26 46.31 24.94 80.00
CA ILE A 26 46.82 25.82 78.93
C ILE A 26 47.49 25.13 77.71
N PRO A 27 47.13 25.49 76.46
CA PRO A 27 47.99 25.35 75.28
C PRO A 27 48.82 26.63 75.02
N THR A 28 50.16 26.54 75.01
CA THR A 28 51.06 27.65 74.65
C THR A 28 51.85 27.40 73.37
N SER A 29 51.82 28.38 72.48
CA SER A 29 52.68 28.56 71.29
C SER A 29 52.51 30.01 70.79
N PRO A 30 53.38 30.56 69.91
CA PRO A 30 54.47 29.90 69.17
C PRO A 30 55.83 30.65 69.24
N ALA A 31 56.73 30.23 68.34
CA ALA A 31 57.79 31.00 67.68
C ALA A 31 59.16 31.20 68.38
N VAL A 32 60.19 30.81 67.64
CA VAL A 32 61.57 31.29 67.74
C VAL A 32 61.75 32.43 66.73
N GLY A 33 62.46 33.50 67.10
CA GLY A 33 62.80 34.59 66.20
C GLY A 33 63.21 35.84 66.97
N ASN A 34 64.50 36.21 66.88
CA ASN A 34 65.00 37.46 67.46
C ASN A 34 64.54 38.65 66.61
N ASP A 35 64.32 39.80 67.25
CA ASP A 35 65.14 40.99 67.00
C ASP A 35 64.94 42.07 68.08
N ASN A 36 65.90 42.99 68.22
CA ASN A 36 65.99 43.93 69.34
C ASN A 36 65.15 45.21 69.15
N GLU A 37 63.98 45.29 69.78
CA GLU A 37 63.28 46.57 70.06
C GLU A 37 63.41 46.98 71.53
N SER A 38 63.53 48.29 71.81
CA SER A 38 63.77 48.80 73.16
C SER A 38 62.52 48.77 74.07
N VAL A 39 62.73 48.43 75.35
CA VAL A 39 61.69 48.14 76.35
C VAL A 39 60.66 49.29 76.53
N GLU A 40 61.09 50.54 76.29
CA GLU A 40 60.27 51.73 76.54
C GLU A 40 59.15 51.93 75.50
N GLN A 41 59.41 51.63 74.22
CA GLN A 41 58.41 51.70 73.15
C GLN A 41 57.28 50.68 73.38
N VAL A 42 57.64 49.47 73.83
CA VAL A 42 56.69 48.40 74.17
C VAL A 42 55.72 48.82 75.28
N ARG A 43 56.19 49.53 76.31
CA ARG A 43 55.33 50.05 77.39
C ARG A 43 54.29 51.04 76.87
N ARG A 44 54.69 52.00 76.04
CA ARG A 44 53.78 53.03 75.48
C ARG A 44 52.71 52.41 74.58
N ARG A 45 53.10 51.45 73.72
CA ARG A 45 52.17 50.68 72.86
C ARG A 45 51.21 49.80 73.67
N LYS A 46 51.68 49.12 74.74
CA LYS A 46 50.81 48.35 75.65
C LYS A 46 49.81 49.24 76.39
N GLY A 47 50.21 50.44 76.82
CA GLY A 47 49.32 51.41 77.46
C GLY A 47 48.16 51.86 76.55
N GLN A 48 48.47 52.26 75.32
CA GLN A 48 47.45 52.64 74.33
C GLN A 48 46.56 51.46 73.93
N LYS A 49 47.12 50.26 73.63
CA LYS A 49 46.30 49.07 73.33
C LYS A 49 45.40 48.67 74.52
N LYS A 50 45.85 48.80 75.78
CA LYS A 50 44.98 48.53 76.93
C LYS A 50 43.83 49.54 77.02
N ARG A 51 44.10 50.85 76.86
CA ARG A 51 43.07 51.89 76.91
C ARG A 51 42.06 51.75 75.75
N ALA A 52 42.54 51.46 74.54
CA ALA A 52 41.70 51.20 73.38
C ALA A 52 40.86 49.92 73.55
N ARG A 53 41.44 48.82 74.06
CA ARG A 53 40.69 47.59 74.35
C ARG A 53 39.63 47.81 75.44
N THR A 54 39.93 48.57 76.49
CA THR A 54 38.92 48.91 77.51
C THR A 54 37.80 49.80 76.96
N LEU A 55 38.10 50.71 76.02
CA LEU A 55 37.08 51.49 75.32
C LEU A 55 36.23 50.60 74.39
N ALA A 56 36.86 49.75 73.57
CA ALA A 56 36.16 48.81 72.68
C ALA A 56 35.32 47.78 73.46
N THR A 57 35.80 47.26 74.60
CA THR A 57 35.01 46.38 75.47
C THR A 57 33.87 47.14 76.16
N LYS A 58 34.05 48.41 76.55
CA LYS A 58 32.92 49.24 77.03
C LYS A 58 31.93 49.60 75.93
N GLN A 59 32.38 49.76 74.69
CA GLN A 59 31.54 50.05 73.54
C GLN A 59 30.76 48.81 73.11
N SER A 60 31.42 47.65 72.96
CA SER A 60 30.75 46.37 72.71
C SER A 60 29.81 45.97 73.84
N HIS A 61 30.14 46.17 75.13
CA HIS A 61 29.13 45.97 76.19
C HIS A 61 27.95 46.96 76.07
N ARG A 62 28.15 48.16 75.54
CA ARG A 62 27.06 49.12 75.27
C ARG A 62 26.25 48.73 74.04
N GLU A 63 26.88 48.20 73.01
CA GLU A 63 26.25 47.79 71.75
C GLU A 63 25.52 46.46 71.92
N ASN A 64 26.10 45.48 72.61
CA ASN A 64 25.42 44.27 73.07
C ASN A 64 24.26 44.61 74.01
N ALA A 65 24.46 45.41 75.07
CA ALA A 65 23.34 45.79 75.94
C ALA A 65 22.29 46.65 75.23
N HIS A 66 22.65 47.37 74.15
CA HIS A 66 21.70 48.08 73.31
C HIS A 66 20.97 47.15 72.33
N GLN A 67 21.62 46.10 71.82
CA GLN A 67 21.01 45.05 71.00
C GLN A 67 20.11 44.14 71.82
N GLU A 68 20.54 43.71 73.02
CA GLU A 68 19.73 43.00 74.00
C GLU A 68 18.53 43.86 74.42
N ALA A 69 18.73 45.16 74.70
CA ALA A 69 17.61 46.07 74.96
C ALA A 69 16.71 46.29 73.74
N LEU A 70 17.25 46.35 72.51
CA LEU A 70 16.45 46.43 71.27
C LEU A 70 15.71 45.13 70.97
N GLN A 71 16.27 43.98 71.34
CA GLN A 71 15.68 42.67 71.16
C GLN A 71 14.56 42.47 72.19
N VAL A 72 14.81 42.76 73.46
CA VAL A 72 13.77 42.81 74.51
C VAL A 72 12.69 43.82 74.13
N VAL A 73 13.02 45.03 73.66
CA VAL A 73 12.02 46.01 73.20
C VAL A 73 11.30 45.55 71.93
N ASN A 74 11.94 44.79 71.03
CA ASN A 74 11.25 44.21 69.87
C ASN A 74 10.35 43.04 70.24
N GLU A 75 10.75 42.22 71.22
CA GLU A 75 9.96 41.11 71.78
C GLU A 75 8.80 41.67 72.60
N GLU A 76 9.00 42.68 73.44
CA GLU A 76 7.94 43.44 74.13
C GLU A 76 6.99 44.14 73.14
N ASN A 77 7.50 44.73 72.05
CA ASN A 77 6.68 45.32 70.99
C ASN A 77 5.94 44.26 70.18
N GLN A 78 6.54 43.09 69.94
CA GLN A 78 5.88 41.99 69.25
C GLN A 78 4.80 41.39 70.14
N GLU A 79 5.10 41.09 71.41
CA GLU A 79 4.09 40.72 72.39
C GLU A 79 3.01 41.80 72.57
N ALA A 80 3.35 43.10 72.50
CA ALA A 80 2.37 44.19 72.59
C ALA A 80 1.50 44.29 71.33
N ARG A 81 2.04 44.00 70.15
CA ARG A 81 1.27 43.83 68.91
C ARG A 81 0.38 42.60 68.98
N ASP A 82 0.92 41.47 69.42
CA ASP A 82 0.19 40.21 69.56
C ASP A 82 -0.88 40.32 70.65
N ARG A 83 -0.63 41.07 71.74
CA ARG A 83 -1.63 41.44 72.76
C ARG A 83 -2.69 42.35 72.14
N ALA A 84 -2.30 43.44 71.49
CA ALA A 84 -3.25 44.34 70.84
C ALA A 84 -4.06 43.66 69.72
N GLU A 85 -3.51 42.70 68.99
CA GLU A 85 -4.23 41.91 67.99
C GLU A 85 -5.13 40.85 68.63
N ARG A 86 -4.72 40.22 69.75
CA ARG A 86 -5.59 39.37 70.58
C ARG A 86 -6.74 40.17 71.19
N ASP A 87 -6.49 41.36 71.73
CA ASP A 87 -7.49 42.27 72.29
C ASP A 87 -8.42 42.78 71.19
N ALA A 88 -7.88 43.13 70.02
CA ALA A 88 -8.70 43.47 68.85
C ALA A 88 -9.46 42.26 68.28
N ALA A 89 -8.95 41.03 68.40
CA ALA A 89 -9.66 39.81 68.03
C ALA A 89 -10.80 39.54 69.00
N ALA A 90 -10.56 39.60 70.32
CA ALA A 90 -11.57 39.49 71.36
C ALA A 90 -12.64 40.60 71.26
N ALA A 91 -12.26 41.83 70.91
CA ALA A 91 -13.21 42.92 70.65
C ALA A 91 -14.04 42.70 69.37
N ARG A 92 -13.43 42.15 68.30
CA ARG A 92 -14.15 41.71 67.09
C ARG A 92 -15.13 40.57 67.41
N GLU A 93 -14.70 39.59 68.18
CA GLU A 93 -15.49 38.44 68.62
C GLU A 93 -16.65 38.86 69.53
N ALA A 94 -16.41 39.71 70.53
CA ALA A 94 -17.45 40.31 71.37
C ALA A 94 -18.47 41.12 70.54
N CYS A 95 -18.02 41.81 69.49
CA CYS A 95 -18.90 42.50 68.54
C CYS A 95 -19.76 41.50 67.75
N PHE A 96 -19.17 40.44 67.19
CA PHE A 96 -19.92 39.40 66.47
C PHE A 96 -20.91 38.65 67.38
N ASN A 97 -20.51 38.30 68.60
CA ASN A 97 -21.38 37.67 69.60
C ASN A 97 -22.56 38.58 69.99
N LYS A 98 -22.35 39.91 70.03
CA LYS A 98 -23.43 40.90 70.22
C LYS A 98 -24.36 41.03 69.02
N VAL A 99 -23.87 40.79 67.79
CA VAL A 99 -24.74 40.71 66.59
C VAL A 99 -25.54 39.41 66.60
N LEU A 100 -24.93 38.29 66.99
CA LEU A 100 -25.62 36.99 67.09
C LEU A 100 -26.72 37.00 68.16
N SER A 101 -26.50 37.62 69.33
CA SER A 101 -27.54 37.73 70.35
C SER A 101 -28.70 38.67 69.97
N LEU A 102 -28.44 39.69 69.14
CA LEU A 102 -29.50 40.53 68.54
C LEU A 102 -30.35 39.78 67.51
N LEU A 103 -29.74 38.88 66.72
CA LEU A 103 -30.48 38.01 65.79
C LEU A 103 -31.31 36.97 66.55
N GLN A 104 -30.71 36.29 67.53
CA GLN A 104 -31.37 35.29 68.37
C GLN A 104 -32.55 35.89 69.17
N GLY A 105 -32.39 37.10 69.69
CA GLY A 105 -33.47 37.84 70.38
C GLY A 105 -34.61 38.33 69.48
N ALA A 106 -34.50 38.13 68.16
CA ALA A 106 -35.52 38.42 67.16
C ALA A 106 -36.00 37.15 66.41
N GLU A 107 -35.67 35.96 66.94
CA GLU A 107 -35.97 34.64 66.33
C GLU A 107 -35.35 34.41 64.93
N LEU A 108 -34.36 35.22 64.54
CA LEU A 108 -33.66 35.13 63.25
C LEU A 108 -32.33 34.36 63.39
N THR A 109 -32.01 33.54 62.39
CA THR A 109 -30.71 32.87 62.32
C THR A 109 -29.67 33.74 61.59
N TRP A 110 -28.40 33.38 61.75
CA TRP A 110 -27.32 33.90 60.91
C TRP A 110 -27.55 33.60 59.40
N GLY A 111 -28.23 32.50 59.08
CA GLY A 111 -28.59 32.16 57.70
C GLY A 111 -29.53 33.18 57.07
N ASP A 112 -30.60 33.55 57.79
CA ASP A 112 -31.60 34.53 57.34
C ASP A 112 -30.98 35.91 57.11
N PHE A 113 -30.06 36.32 57.99
CA PHE A 113 -29.31 37.57 57.87
C PHE A 113 -28.40 37.58 56.62
N VAL A 114 -27.70 36.48 56.34
CA VAL A 114 -26.88 36.34 55.13
C VAL A 114 -27.75 36.32 53.87
N GLU A 115 -28.86 35.57 53.88
CA GLU A 115 -29.78 35.51 52.74
C GLU A 115 -30.41 36.89 52.44
N TRP A 116 -30.80 37.63 53.47
CA TRP A 116 -31.33 38.99 53.36
C TRP A 116 -30.33 40.00 52.79
N ILE A 117 -29.04 39.92 53.15
CA ILE A 117 -27.98 40.75 52.55
C ILE A 117 -27.74 40.37 51.08
N CYS A 118 -27.82 39.07 50.75
CA CYS A 118 -27.56 38.56 49.40
C CYS A 118 -28.73 38.79 48.42
N LYS A 119 -29.97 38.91 48.90
CA LYS A 119 -31.17 39.08 48.06
C LYS A 119 -31.06 40.28 47.09
N PRO A 120 -31.26 40.10 45.77
CA PRO A 120 -31.04 41.15 44.77
C PRO A 120 -31.79 42.47 45.02
N GLY A 121 -33.07 42.39 45.40
CA GLY A 121 -33.98 43.54 45.50
C GLY A 121 -33.88 44.39 46.77
N VAL A 122 -33.04 44.04 47.75
CA VAL A 122 -32.96 44.73 49.06
C VAL A 122 -32.17 46.05 49.00
N GLY A 123 -31.75 46.50 47.82
CA GLY A 123 -31.06 47.78 47.60
C GLY A 123 -29.63 47.90 48.14
N ARG A 124 -29.18 46.99 49.02
CA ARG A 124 -27.86 47.02 49.69
C ARG A 124 -26.69 46.57 48.79
N GLY A 125 -26.72 46.92 47.51
CA GLY A 125 -25.74 46.51 46.49
C GLY A 125 -24.28 46.80 46.89
N GLY A 126 -24.00 47.95 47.52
CA GLY A 126 -22.65 48.27 48.00
C GLY A 126 -22.10 47.27 49.02
N ILE A 127 -22.91 46.86 50.00
CA ILE A 127 -22.51 45.86 51.01
C ILE A 127 -22.45 44.46 50.40
N ARG A 128 -23.41 44.10 49.54
CA ARG A 128 -23.46 42.81 48.84
C ARG A 128 -22.24 42.57 47.95
N HIS A 129 -21.82 43.58 47.20
CA HIS A 129 -20.70 43.46 46.25
C HIS A 129 -19.33 43.69 46.90
N TRP A 130 -19.18 44.66 47.82
CA TRP A 130 -17.88 44.97 48.41
C TRP A 130 -17.65 44.33 49.78
N GLY A 131 -18.68 44.13 50.61
CA GLY A 131 -18.53 43.73 52.02
C GLY A 131 -17.85 42.37 52.25
N MET A 132 -18.10 41.39 51.38
CA MET A 132 -17.49 40.05 51.44
C MET A 132 -16.30 39.86 50.48
N PHE A 133 -16.25 40.65 49.40
CA PHE A 133 -15.29 40.47 48.29
C PHE A 133 -14.12 41.47 48.29
N SER A 134 -14.16 42.59 49.03
CA SER A 134 -13.07 43.60 49.04
C SER A 134 -11.74 43.12 49.62
N LYS A 135 -11.72 41.98 50.32
CA LYS A 135 -10.49 41.41 50.88
C LYS A 135 -10.14 40.14 50.13
N GLU A 136 -8.95 40.14 49.55
CA GLU A 136 -8.44 39.05 48.71
C GLU A 136 -8.48 37.70 49.46
N GLY A 137 -8.98 36.67 48.78
CA GLY A 137 -9.21 35.33 49.31
C GLY A 137 -10.22 35.24 50.48
N GLN A 138 -10.94 36.30 50.90
CA GLN A 138 -11.86 36.19 52.04
C GLN A 138 -13.01 35.21 51.76
N VAL A 139 -13.61 35.29 50.58
CA VAL A 139 -14.67 34.35 50.14
C VAL A 139 -14.14 32.93 50.14
N GLU A 140 -12.96 32.70 49.56
CA GLU A 140 -12.32 31.40 49.48
C GLU A 140 -12.03 30.80 50.86
N ARG A 141 -11.50 31.60 51.80
CA ARG A 141 -11.29 31.17 53.19
C ARG A 141 -12.61 30.77 53.88
N VAL A 142 -13.70 31.50 53.64
CA VAL A 142 -15.03 31.16 54.19
C VAL A 142 -15.57 29.87 53.57
N LEU A 143 -15.50 29.72 52.24
CA LEU A 143 -15.94 28.49 51.55
C LEU A 143 -15.12 27.27 51.97
N ASN A 144 -13.80 27.41 52.13
CA ASN A 144 -12.93 26.35 52.63
C ASN A 144 -13.28 25.94 54.08
N LEU A 145 -13.64 26.89 54.95
CA LEU A 145 -14.17 26.56 56.29
C LEU A 145 -15.50 25.79 56.20
N TRP A 146 -16.41 26.21 55.32
CA TRP A 146 -17.70 25.54 55.12
C TRP A 146 -17.59 24.14 54.48
N ALA A 147 -16.57 23.89 53.67
CA ALA A 147 -16.28 22.59 53.06
C ALA A 147 -15.50 21.64 54.00
N TRP A 148 -14.46 22.15 54.70
CA TRP A 148 -13.52 21.30 55.46
C TRP A 148 -13.75 21.30 56.98
N LYS A 149 -14.16 22.42 57.58
CA LYS A 149 -14.34 22.60 59.04
C LYS A 149 -15.81 22.85 59.42
N ASN A 150 -16.70 21.97 58.96
CA ASN A 150 -18.15 22.04 59.13
C ASN A 150 -18.73 20.67 59.54
N SER A 151 -19.98 20.64 60.02
CA SER A 151 -20.70 19.40 60.38
C SER A 151 -20.89 18.48 59.17
N PRO A 152 -21.06 17.14 59.35
CA PRO A 152 -21.31 16.22 58.24
C PRO A 152 -22.56 16.58 57.40
N SER A 153 -23.58 17.18 58.02
CA SER A 153 -24.76 17.70 57.31
C SER A 153 -24.43 18.95 56.49
N GLY A 154 -23.73 19.92 57.08
CA GLY A 154 -23.28 21.13 56.39
C GLY A 154 -22.35 20.85 55.22
N LYS A 155 -21.38 19.94 55.39
CA LYS A 155 -20.48 19.46 54.33
C LYS A 155 -21.25 18.87 53.15
N ARG A 156 -22.22 17.97 53.41
CA ARG A 156 -23.07 17.39 52.35
C ARG A 156 -23.87 18.46 51.60
N LYS A 157 -24.45 19.45 52.29
CA LYS A 157 -25.18 20.57 51.65
C LYS A 157 -24.27 21.42 50.76
N VAL A 158 -23.08 21.79 51.23
CA VAL A 158 -22.10 22.57 50.45
C VAL A 158 -21.60 21.79 49.24
N HIS A 159 -21.29 20.49 49.41
CA HIS A 159 -20.88 19.62 48.31
C HIS A 159 -21.99 19.45 47.25
N ALA A 160 -23.23 19.19 47.66
CA ALA A 160 -24.36 19.07 46.74
C ALA A 160 -24.62 20.37 45.96
N TRP A 161 -24.52 21.53 46.61
CA TRP A 161 -24.60 22.82 45.92
C TRP A 161 -23.47 23.02 44.92
N ALA A 162 -22.23 22.69 45.29
CA ALA A 162 -21.06 22.84 44.43
C ALA A 162 -21.14 21.92 43.19
N MET A 163 -21.54 20.66 43.37
CA MET A 163 -21.78 19.72 42.26
C MET A 163 -22.92 20.20 41.36
N GLY A 164 -24.03 20.70 41.93
CA GLY A 164 -25.14 21.28 41.16
C GLY A 164 -24.75 22.56 40.41
N PHE A 165 -23.83 23.37 40.95
CA PHE A 165 -23.26 24.53 40.26
C PHE A 165 -22.36 24.10 39.10
N MET A 166 -21.37 23.23 39.35
CA MET A 166 -20.45 22.75 38.31
C MET A 166 -21.17 21.97 37.21
N GLY A 167 -22.18 21.18 37.55
CA GLY A 167 -23.04 20.50 36.57
C GLY A 167 -23.71 21.49 35.61
N ARG A 168 -24.17 22.66 36.07
CA ARG A 168 -24.72 23.72 35.20
C ARG A 168 -23.64 24.41 34.35
N VAL A 169 -22.41 24.54 34.84
CA VAL A 169 -21.29 25.11 34.07
C VAL A 169 -20.89 24.16 32.94
N VAL A 170 -20.59 22.89 33.27
CA VAL A 170 -20.23 21.84 32.30
C VAL A 170 -21.37 21.56 31.33
N ASN A 171 -22.64 21.65 31.77
CA ASN A 171 -23.77 21.56 30.86
C ASN A 171 -23.72 22.67 29.80
N LYS A 172 -23.52 23.94 30.17
CA LYS A 172 -23.39 25.06 29.23
C LYS A 172 -22.16 24.94 28.31
N GLU A 173 -21.02 24.52 28.83
CA GLU A 173 -19.80 24.30 28.03
C GLU A 173 -20.05 23.30 26.89
N GLY A 174 -20.62 22.13 27.20
CA GLY A 174 -20.98 21.16 26.15
C GLY A 174 -22.17 21.57 25.27
N GLN A 175 -23.03 22.51 25.69
CA GLN A 175 -23.99 23.16 24.77
C GLN A 175 -23.21 24.02 23.75
N ALA A 176 -22.26 24.83 24.20
CA ALA A 176 -21.45 25.68 23.32
C ALA A 176 -20.63 24.85 22.32
N ALA A 177 -19.94 23.80 22.76
CA ALA A 177 -19.19 22.89 21.89
C ALA A 177 -20.06 22.18 20.83
N THR A 178 -21.31 21.84 21.18
CA THR A 178 -22.28 21.25 20.24
C THR A 178 -22.88 22.31 19.31
N ALA A 179 -23.11 23.54 19.79
CA ALA A 179 -23.70 24.63 19.00
C ALA A 179 -22.73 25.17 17.93
N ASP A 180 -21.45 25.30 18.28
CA ASP A 180 -20.33 25.63 17.39
C ASP A 180 -20.26 24.66 16.20
N GLY A 181 -20.24 23.35 16.49
CA GLY A 181 -20.35 22.30 15.48
C GLY A 181 -19.01 21.81 14.89
N VAL A 182 -17.86 22.14 15.49
CA VAL A 182 -16.54 21.57 15.15
C VAL A 182 -16.53 20.02 15.10
N LEU A 183 -17.43 19.34 15.81
CA LEU A 183 -17.58 17.87 15.79
C LEU A 183 -18.70 17.36 14.85
N MET A 184 -19.43 18.22 14.14
CA MET A 184 -20.63 17.84 13.38
C MET A 184 -20.35 17.54 11.90
N SER A 185 -20.11 16.27 11.55
CA SER A 185 -19.92 15.85 10.15
C SER A 185 -21.11 16.17 9.24
N ARG A 186 -22.33 16.30 9.79
CA ARG A 186 -23.52 16.75 9.04
C ARG A 186 -23.44 18.21 8.57
N ARG A 187 -22.64 19.06 9.23
CA ARG A 187 -22.37 20.45 8.81
C ARG A 187 -21.19 20.55 7.83
N MET A 188 -20.47 19.45 7.58
CA MET A 188 -19.25 19.42 6.77
C MET A 188 -19.52 18.89 5.35
N THR A 189 -18.81 19.46 4.37
CA THR A 189 -18.86 19.00 2.97
C THR A 189 -17.98 17.77 2.79
N ILE A 190 -18.58 16.58 2.81
CA ILE A 190 -17.87 15.32 2.61
C ILE A 190 -17.21 15.31 1.23
N SER A 191 -15.88 15.18 1.26
CA SER A 191 -14.93 15.41 0.18
C SER A 191 -13.59 14.79 0.60
N GLU A 192 -12.56 14.82 -0.25
CA GLU A 192 -11.20 14.42 0.18
C GLU A 192 -10.69 15.28 1.34
N ALA A 193 -10.95 16.59 1.30
CA ALA A 193 -10.58 17.53 2.39
C ALA A 193 -11.25 17.20 3.74
N PHE A 194 -12.48 16.66 3.74
CA PHE A 194 -13.13 16.18 4.98
C PHE A 194 -12.34 15.06 5.68
N VAL A 195 -11.51 14.32 4.93
CA VAL A 195 -10.66 13.25 5.46
C VAL A 195 -9.24 13.76 5.74
N LEU A 196 -8.66 14.56 4.84
CA LEU A 196 -7.27 15.03 4.92
C LEU A 196 -7.07 16.23 5.87
N ASP A 197 -8.09 17.08 6.09
CA ASP A 197 -8.01 18.22 7.03
C ASP A 197 -8.18 17.79 8.51
N PHE A 198 -8.09 16.49 8.82
CA PHE A 198 -8.30 15.94 10.17
C PHE A 198 -7.11 16.20 11.11
N ASP A 199 -7.07 17.41 11.68
CA ASP A 199 -6.14 17.76 12.74
C ASP A 199 -6.79 17.57 14.14
N LEU A 200 -6.49 16.43 14.77
CA LEU A 200 -6.97 16.14 16.12
C LEU A 200 -6.37 17.08 17.19
N GLN A 201 -5.17 17.63 16.99
CA GLN A 201 -4.58 18.60 17.93
C GLN A 201 -5.34 19.93 17.90
N LYS A 202 -5.69 20.43 16.71
CA LYS A 202 -6.54 21.61 16.52
C LYS A 202 -7.94 21.41 17.11
N ILE A 203 -8.56 20.25 16.90
CA ILE A 203 -9.85 19.89 17.53
C ILE A 203 -9.73 19.99 19.06
N HIS A 204 -8.67 19.41 19.65
CA HIS A 204 -8.46 19.46 21.10
C HIS A 204 -8.20 20.87 21.65
N GLN A 205 -7.48 21.72 20.91
CA GLN A 205 -7.28 23.13 21.27
C GLN A 205 -8.62 23.89 21.28
N THR A 206 -9.46 23.70 20.25
CA THR A 206 -10.81 24.29 20.20
C THR A 206 -11.68 23.80 21.34
N LEU A 207 -11.70 22.49 21.64
CA LEU A 207 -12.47 21.94 22.76
C LEU A 207 -11.99 22.43 24.13
N HIS A 208 -10.68 22.63 24.32
CA HIS A 208 -10.15 23.23 25.55
C HIS A 208 -10.61 24.68 25.74
N THR A 209 -10.81 25.42 24.65
CA THR A 209 -11.35 26.80 24.67
C THR A 209 -12.86 26.84 24.91
N LEU A 210 -13.62 25.89 24.37
CA LEU A 210 -15.09 25.82 24.51
C LEU A 210 -15.54 25.16 25.83
N CYS A 211 -14.74 24.25 26.39
CA CYS A 211 -15.02 23.50 27.61
C CYS A 211 -13.89 23.64 28.68
N PRO A 212 -13.52 24.86 29.11
CA PRO A 212 -12.36 25.08 29.99
C PRO A 212 -12.55 24.48 31.39
N SER A 213 -13.75 24.52 31.98
CA SER A 213 -14.00 23.93 33.31
C SER A 213 -13.96 22.41 33.25
N MET A 214 -14.61 21.80 32.25
CA MET A 214 -14.58 20.34 32.07
C MET A 214 -13.17 19.83 31.74
N SER A 215 -12.42 20.56 30.89
CA SER A 215 -11.01 20.24 30.60
C SER A 215 -10.14 20.29 31.86
N SER A 216 -10.36 21.28 32.72
CA SER A 216 -9.68 21.41 34.01
C SER A 216 -10.01 20.26 34.97
N LEU A 217 -11.29 19.86 35.06
CA LEU A 217 -11.73 18.72 35.88
C LEU A 217 -11.13 17.39 35.39
N MET A 218 -11.10 17.16 34.08
CA MET A 218 -10.45 15.99 33.47
C MET A 218 -8.92 16.00 33.68
N LEU A 219 -8.30 17.18 33.66
CA LEU A 219 -6.86 17.32 33.91
C LEU A 219 -6.52 17.04 35.38
N GLU A 220 -7.32 17.50 36.34
CA GLU A 220 -7.18 17.16 37.76
C GLU A 220 -7.37 15.67 38.00
N PHE A 221 -8.43 15.06 37.46
CA PHE A 221 -8.69 13.61 37.57
C PHE A 221 -7.54 12.76 36.99
N SER A 222 -6.91 13.22 35.90
CA SER A 222 -5.81 12.53 35.23
C SER A 222 -4.40 12.93 35.71
N THR A 223 -4.25 13.72 36.79
CA THR A 223 -2.95 14.22 37.28
C THR A 223 -2.71 13.88 38.75
N THR A 224 -1.71 13.02 39.01
CA THR A 224 -1.32 12.68 40.37
C THR A 224 -0.44 13.77 41.00
N THR A 225 -0.46 13.86 42.34
CA THR A 225 0.40 14.78 43.11
C THR A 225 1.89 14.61 42.75
N ARG A 226 2.34 13.37 42.48
CA ARG A 226 3.72 13.09 42.04
C ARG A 226 4.04 13.75 40.70
N GLN A 227 3.10 13.78 39.75
CA GLN A 227 3.28 14.46 38.47
C GLN A 227 3.30 15.98 38.65
N ARG A 228 2.36 16.54 39.44
CA ARG A 228 2.33 17.97 39.76
C ARG A 228 3.63 18.45 40.42
N THR A 229 4.13 17.73 41.42
CA THR A 229 5.41 18.02 42.09
C THR A 229 6.64 17.75 41.20
N ALA A 230 6.52 16.94 40.13
CA ALA A 230 7.58 16.79 39.14
C ALA A 230 7.65 17.99 38.20
N ALA A 231 6.51 18.45 37.68
CA ALA A 231 6.42 19.63 36.81
C ALA A 231 6.82 20.95 37.51
N LEU A 232 6.76 21.00 38.85
CA LEU A 232 7.25 22.12 39.66
C LEU A 232 8.76 22.11 39.92
N LYS A 233 9.51 21.11 39.44
CA LYS A 233 10.98 21.10 39.56
C LYS A 233 11.60 21.94 38.44
N PRO A 234 12.57 22.82 38.75
CA PRO A 234 13.29 23.54 37.71
C PRO A 234 14.09 22.55 36.85
N THR A 235 13.69 22.46 35.59
CA THR A 235 14.38 21.72 34.53
C THR A 235 15.81 22.24 34.35
N ARG A 236 16.76 21.36 34.00
CA ARG A 236 18.19 21.72 33.96
C ARG A 236 18.79 21.76 32.56
N THR A 237 18.12 21.20 31.57
CA THR A 237 18.56 21.17 30.18
C THR A 237 17.38 21.32 29.22
N ALA A 238 17.61 21.98 28.08
CA ALA A 238 16.57 22.17 27.05
C ALA A 238 15.96 20.85 26.53
N ARG A 239 16.72 19.74 26.57
CA ARG A 239 16.22 18.41 26.21
C ARG A 239 15.23 17.85 27.23
N GLU A 240 15.41 18.13 28.51
CA GLU A 240 14.43 17.75 29.54
C GLU A 240 13.15 18.60 29.43
N GLU A 241 13.28 19.88 29.06
CA GLU A 241 12.14 20.78 28.80
C GLU A 241 11.33 20.30 27.60
N GLU A 242 11.99 19.94 26.49
CA GLU A 242 11.36 19.32 25.32
C GLU A 242 10.60 18.03 25.68
N ILE A 243 11.21 17.16 26.49
CA ILE A 243 10.60 15.89 26.93
C ILE A 243 9.37 16.13 27.82
N GLU A 244 9.39 17.14 28.70
CA GLU A 244 8.24 17.47 29.55
C GLU A 244 7.12 18.16 28.76
N GLN A 245 7.44 19.06 27.83
CA GLN A 245 6.45 19.62 26.89
C GLN A 245 5.75 18.50 26.10
N GLN A 246 6.52 17.57 25.54
CA GLN A 246 5.97 16.38 24.87
C GLN A 246 5.11 15.49 25.80
N ARG A 247 5.31 15.50 27.13
CA ARG A 247 4.43 14.80 28.09
C ARG A 247 3.13 15.56 28.32
N VAL A 248 3.20 16.88 28.48
CA VAL A 248 2.04 17.77 28.60
C VAL A 248 1.14 17.66 27.36
N ASP A 249 1.71 17.76 26.16
CA ASP A 249 0.96 17.68 24.90
C ASP A 249 0.31 16.30 24.69
N ARG A 250 0.98 15.22 25.11
CA ARG A 250 0.38 13.87 25.13
C ARG A 250 -0.75 13.74 26.15
N LYS A 251 -0.70 14.44 27.30
CA LYS A 251 -1.81 14.46 28.25
C LYS A 251 -2.99 15.26 27.71
N HIS A 252 -2.75 16.46 27.18
CA HIS A 252 -3.78 17.28 26.55
C HIS A 252 -4.48 16.54 25.40
N ARG A 253 -3.73 15.81 24.56
CA ARG A 253 -4.33 14.96 23.51
C ARG A 253 -5.20 13.82 24.05
N ARG A 254 -4.86 13.21 25.20
CA ARG A 254 -5.69 12.16 25.83
C ARG A 254 -6.96 12.72 26.47
N VAL A 255 -6.85 13.87 27.15
CA VAL A 255 -8.02 14.57 27.72
C VAL A 255 -8.96 15.03 26.60
N GLY A 256 -8.41 15.60 25.52
CA GLY A 256 -9.19 15.99 24.34
C GLY A 256 -9.96 14.83 23.71
N ALA A 257 -9.33 13.65 23.58
CA ALA A 257 -9.99 12.48 23.02
C ALA A 257 -11.21 12.04 23.87
N ALA A 258 -11.04 11.94 25.18
CA ALA A 258 -12.14 11.63 26.11
C ALA A 258 -13.26 12.70 26.07
N LEU A 259 -12.91 13.98 25.83
CA LEU A 259 -13.92 15.03 25.60
C LEU A 259 -14.69 14.83 24.28
N THR A 260 -14.06 14.35 23.21
CA THR A 260 -14.78 14.06 21.94
C THR A 260 -15.76 12.89 22.09
N GLU A 261 -15.39 11.87 22.89
CA GLU A 261 -16.21 10.71 23.22
C GLU A 261 -17.45 11.13 24.05
N LEU A 262 -17.23 11.85 25.16
CA LEU A 262 -18.31 12.37 26.02
C LEU A 262 -19.23 13.37 25.31
N LEU A 263 -18.70 14.19 24.38
CA LEU A 263 -19.51 15.07 23.54
C LEU A 263 -20.27 14.30 22.45
N GLY A 264 -19.78 13.13 22.03
CA GLY A 264 -20.47 12.18 21.16
C GLY A 264 -21.71 11.60 21.85
N GLU A 265 -21.58 11.07 23.07
CA GLU A 265 -22.75 10.55 23.81
C GLU A 265 -23.73 11.64 24.23
N ARG A 266 -23.24 12.86 24.49
CA ARG A 266 -24.11 14.03 24.69
C ARG A 266 -24.98 14.34 23.46
N SER A 267 -24.48 14.12 22.25
CA SER A 267 -25.25 14.30 21.02
C SER A 267 -24.60 13.55 19.86
N GLN A 268 -25.28 12.54 19.34
CA GLN A 268 -24.77 11.72 18.21
C GLN A 268 -24.60 12.53 16.90
N ASN A 269 -24.98 13.81 16.86
CA ASN A 269 -24.59 14.74 15.80
C ASN A 269 -23.09 15.07 15.82
N ASN A 270 -22.42 14.99 16.99
CA ASN A 270 -20.98 15.25 17.20
C ASN A 270 -20.11 14.07 16.72
N SER A 271 -20.43 13.51 15.56
CA SER A 271 -19.91 12.24 15.07
C SER A 271 -18.66 12.35 14.18
N PHE A 272 -18.07 13.53 13.98
CA PHE A 272 -16.91 13.69 13.09
C PHE A 272 -15.72 12.79 13.48
N VAL A 273 -15.29 12.85 14.74
CA VAL A 273 -14.15 12.04 15.23
C VAL A 273 -14.48 10.54 15.17
N LYS A 274 -15.69 10.13 15.58
CA LYS A 274 -16.15 8.73 15.45
C LYS A 274 -16.13 8.23 14.00
N HIS A 275 -16.52 9.07 13.03
CA HIS A 275 -16.48 8.75 11.61
C HIS A 275 -15.05 8.59 11.09
N ILE A 276 -14.14 9.53 11.42
CA ILE A 276 -12.74 9.44 10.97
C ILE A 276 -12.02 8.26 11.62
N MET A 277 -12.24 7.97 12.91
CA MET A 277 -11.70 6.77 13.57
C MET A 277 -12.28 5.48 12.98
N GLY A 278 -13.56 5.46 12.62
CA GLY A 278 -14.17 4.32 11.90
C GLY A 278 -13.59 4.10 10.50
N LEU A 279 -13.38 5.18 9.74
CA LEU A 279 -12.70 5.13 8.44
C LEU A 279 -11.24 4.70 8.58
N TYR A 280 -10.53 5.16 9.61
CA TYR A 280 -9.15 4.75 9.90
C TYR A 280 -9.06 3.26 10.21
N LEU A 281 -9.90 2.76 11.12
CA LEU A 281 -9.97 1.34 11.46
C LEU A 281 -10.28 0.48 10.23
N TYR A 282 -11.25 0.89 9.40
CA TYR A 282 -11.54 0.25 8.13
C TYR A 282 -10.34 0.31 7.14
N ALA A 283 -9.70 1.48 7.01
CA ALA A 283 -8.56 1.71 6.13
C ALA A 283 -7.34 0.84 6.51
N ALA A 284 -7.18 0.55 7.81
CA ALA A 284 -6.16 -0.33 8.38
C ALA A 284 -6.56 -1.83 8.39
N GLY A 285 -7.66 -2.22 7.74
CA GLY A 285 -8.09 -3.62 7.61
C GLY A 285 -8.75 -4.22 8.87
N ALA A 286 -9.26 -3.41 9.79
CA ALA A 286 -9.96 -3.93 10.97
C ALA A 286 -11.24 -4.68 10.57
N GLN A 287 -11.39 -5.91 11.08
CA GLN A 287 -12.54 -6.77 10.79
C GLN A 287 -13.85 -6.17 11.29
N ARG A 288 -14.98 -6.53 10.66
CA ARG A 288 -16.31 -6.01 11.02
C ARG A 288 -16.68 -6.23 12.50
N GLN A 289 -16.23 -7.33 13.11
CA GLN A 289 -16.41 -7.59 14.56
C GLN A 289 -15.69 -6.55 15.43
N VAL A 290 -14.43 -6.21 15.12
CA VAL A 290 -13.63 -5.21 15.84
C VAL A 290 -14.27 -3.83 15.71
N LEU A 291 -14.71 -3.45 14.50
CA LEU A 291 -15.48 -2.22 14.27
C LEU A 291 -16.81 -2.19 15.05
N SER A 292 -17.49 -3.33 15.18
CA SER A 292 -18.72 -3.45 15.96
C SER A 292 -18.45 -3.15 17.45
N VAL A 293 -17.51 -3.88 18.07
CA VAL A 293 -17.15 -3.72 19.49
C VAL A 293 -16.68 -2.28 19.79
N LEU A 294 -15.81 -1.71 18.97
CA LEU A 294 -15.32 -0.35 19.15
C LEU A 294 -16.43 0.71 18.94
N SER A 295 -17.46 0.41 18.14
CA SER A 295 -18.63 1.29 18.01
C SER A 295 -19.59 1.20 19.20
N THR A 296 -19.76 0.02 19.82
CA THR A 296 -20.52 -0.15 21.07
C THR A 296 -19.86 0.57 22.25
N VAL A 297 -18.53 0.62 22.28
CA VAL A 297 -17.74 1.42 23.25
C VAL A 297 -17.70 2.92 22.87
N GLY A 298 -18.32 3.33 21.76
CA GLY A 298 -18.42 4.74 21.33
C GLY A 298 -17.16 5.32 20.65
N LEU A 299 -16.08 4.54 20.51
CA LEU A 299 -14.79 4.98 19.99
C LEU A 299 -14.79 5.21 18.46
N CYS A 300 -15.70 4.57 17.73
CA CYS A 300 -15.88 4.78 16.29
C CYS A 300 -17.35 4.70 15.86
N SER A 301 -17.64 5.11 14.62
CA SER A 301 -18.94 4.85 13.99
C SER A 301 -19.11 3.37 13.65
N SER A 302 -20.35 2.88 13.65
CA SER A 302 -20.66 1.49 13.28
C SER A 302 -20.31 1.19 11.82
N TYR A 303 -20.02 -0.08 11.51
CA TYR A 303 -19.79 -0.52 10.13
C TYR A 303 -20.96 -0.15 9.19
N THR A 304 -22.22 -0.22 9.67
CA THR A 304 -23.41 0.20 8.90
C THR A 304 -23.46 1.71 8.63
N SER A 305 -22.91 2.55 9.51
CA SER A 305 -22.78 4.00 9.24
C SER A 305 -21.71 4.30 8.19
N LEU A 306 -20.65 3.48 8.14
CA LEU A 306 -19.56 3.61 7.17
C LEU A 306 -19.98 3.07 5.79
N ALA A 307 -20.50 1.84 5.72
CA ALA A 307 -20.91 1.15 4.50
C ALA A 307 -22.26 1.63 3.93
N GLY A 308 -23.21 1.96 4.82
CA GLY A 308 -24.65 2.01 4.53
C GLY A 308 -25.33 0.68 4.85
N SER A 309 -26.64 0.71 5.10
CA SER A 309 -27.48 -0.50 5.12
C SER A 309 -27.66 -1.04 3.70
N GLY A 310 -27.74 -2.37 3.56
CA GLY A 310 -27.80 -3.05 2.26
C GLY A 310 -29.18 -3.12 1.60
N ASP A 311 -30.18 -2.38 2.09
CA ASP A 311 -31.57 -2.52 1.65
C ASP A 311 -31.76 -2.13 0.19
N THR A 312 -32.05 -3.14 -0.63
CA THR A 312 -32.23 -3.01 -2.09
C THR A 312 -33.62 -2.52 -2.49
N HIS A 313 -34.20 -1.59 -1.71
CA HIS A 313 -35.45 -0.89 -2.02
C HIS A 313 -35.28 0.16 -3.13
N SER A 314 -34.93 -0.33 -4.33
CA SER A 314 -34.92 0.43 -5.58
C SER A 314 -35.36 -0.39 -6.81
N ARG A 315 -35.94 -1.59 -6.63
CA ARG A 315 -36.48 -2.43 -7.72
C ARG A 315 -38.00 -2.36 -7.95
N ASN A 316 -38.78 -1.82 -7.00
CA ASN A 316 -40.25 -1.85 -7.07
C ASN A 316 -40.88 -0.50 -7.49
N ALA A 317 -40.10 0.42 -8.06
CA ALA A 317 -40.55 1.78 -8.37
C ALA A 317 -41.19 1.95 -9.77
N GLU A 318 -41.11 0.93 -10.64
CA GLU A 318 -41.54 1.04 -12.05
C GLU A 318 -42.78 0.21 -12.44
N GLU A 319 -43.26 -0.71 -11.58
CA GLU A 319 -44.43 -1.55 -11.91
C GLU A 319 -45.79 -1.02 -11.42
N GLU A 320 -45.86 -0.15 -10.39
CA GLU A 320 -47.13 0.38 -9.85
C GLU A 320 -47.79 1.48 -10.72
N THR A 321 -47.88 1.28 -12.04
CA THR A 321 -48.68 2.12 -12.96
C THR A 321 -49.62 1.31 -13.89
N LYS A 322 -49.96 0.08 -13.51
CA LYS A 322 -51.03 -0.82 -14.03
C LYS A 322 -51.32 -1.87 -12.94
N THR A 323 -52.54 -2.29 -12.61
CA THR A 323 -53.92 -1.95 -13.03
C THR A 323 -54.85 -2.05 -11.81
N GLY A 324 -56.04 -1.44 -11.85
CA GLY A 324 -57.04 -1.58 -10.78
C GLY A 324 -58.10 -2.69 -11.01
N THR A 325 -59.02 -2.78 -10.03
CA THR A 325 -60.32 -3.50 -9.98
C THR A 325 -60.41 -4.91 -9.34
N ASP A 326 -61.49 -5.03 -8.55
CA ASP A 326 -62.27 -6.21 -8.11
C ASP A 326 -61.76 -7.28 -7.11
N LYS A 327 -62.07 -6.98 -5.83
CA LYS A 327 -62.72 -7.79 -4.76
C LYS A 327 -62.19 -9.19 -4.31
N PRO A 328 -62.36 -9.53 -3.01
CA PRO A 328 -61.77 -10.73 -2.40
C PRO A 328 -62.71 -11.95 -2.29
N PRO A 329 -62.13 -13.14 -2.07
CA PRO A 329 -62.67 -14.19 -1.21
C PRO A 329 -61.78 -14.45 0.03
N SER A 330 -62.19 -15.38 0.90
CA SER A 330 -61.69 -15.51 2.29
C SER A 330 -61.29 -16.95 2.69
N CYS A 331 -60.27 -17.06 3.56
CA CYS A 331 -59.86 -18.28 4.31
C CYS A 331 -59.32 -19.43 3.41
N VAL A 332 -58.45 -20.35 3.84
CA VAL A 332 -58.26 -21.08 5.11
C VAL A 332 -56.76 -21.44 5.32
N GLU A 333 -56.39 -21.85 6.55
CA GLU A 333 -55.19 -22.60 7.05
C GLU A 333 -54.21 -23.24 6.03
N ALA A 334 -52.93 -23.51 6.36
CA ALA A 334 -51.97 -23.09 7.41
C ALA A 334 -50.60 -23.72 7.06
N GLY A 335 -49.46 -23.16 7.51
CA GLY A 335 -48.14 -23.75 7.20
C GLY A 335 -46.91 -22.95 7.63
N GLU A 336 -46.56 -23.08 8.91
CA GLU A 336 -45.22 -22.99 9.52
C GLU A 336 -44.07 -22.33 8.73
N LEU A 337 -43.70 -21.11 9.15
CA LEU A 337 -42.30 -20.65 9.24
C LEU A 337 -42.14 -19.92 10.57
N SER A 338 -41.00 -20.11 11.23
CA SER A 338 -40.69 -19.50 12.53
C SER A 338 -39.79 -18.27 12.37
N ASP A 339 -40.09 -17.20 13.09
CA ASP A 339 -39.20 -16.06 13.26
C ASP A 339 -38.13 -16.38 14.32
N ASP A 340 -36.86 -16.13 14.00
CA ASP A 340 -35.74 -16.14 14.97
C ASP A 340 -35.42 -14.70 15.38
N GLU A 341 -35.80 -14.31 16.60
CA GLU A 341 -35.47 -13.01 17.21
C GLU A 341 -34.20 -13.13 18.10
N ASP A 342 -33.07 -12.57 17.65
CA ASP A 342 -31.85 -12.41 18.45
C ASP A 342 -31.92 -11.09 19.28
N ASP A 343 -32.48 -11.13 20.49
CA ASP A 343 -32.43 -10.03 21.48
C ASP A 343 -31.40 -10.36 22.60
N PRO A 344 -30.32 -9.57 22.80
CA PRO A 344 -29.22 -9.94 23.69
C PRO A 344 -29.39 -9.48 25.15
N ASP A 345 -29.58 -10.45 26.06
CA ASP A 345 -29.63 -10.27 27.52
C ASP A 345 -28.46 -9.48 28.13
N TRP A 346 -28.77 -8.55 29.05
CA TRP A 346 -27.95 -8.34 30.26
C TRP A 346 -28.70 -7.67 31.42
N LEU A 347 -29.36 -8.48 32.26
CA LEU A 347 -29.62 -8.17 33.67
C LEU A 347 -28.99 -9.26 34.56
N PRO A 348 -28.49 -8.92 35.76
CA PRO A 348 -27.72 -9.86 36.57
C PRO A 348 -28.60 -10.81 37.40
N ASP A 349 -28.17 -12.07 37.49
CA ASP A 349 -28.76 -13.07 38.38
C ASP A 349 -28.75 -12.62 39.85
N LEU A 350 -29.87 -12.85 40.54
CA LEU A 350 -29.91 -13.00 42.00
C LEU A 350 -30.61 -14.32 42.31
N LEU A 351 -30.04 -15.06 43.27
CA LEU A 351 -30.33 -16.47 43.52
C LEU A 351 -31.60 -16.67 44.37
N ASP A 352 -32.08 -17.92 44.33
CA ASP A 352 -33.35 -18.38 44.88
C ASP A 352 -33.60 -18.06 46.37
N ASP A 353 -34.88 -17.83 46.70
CA ASP A 353 -35.40 -17.84 48.07
C ASP A 353 -35.60 -19.29 48.56
N GLU A 354 -35.07 -19.63 49.74
CA GLU A 354 -35.56 -20.77 50.54
C GLU A 354 -35.88 -20.35 51.99
N ASP A 355 -37.19 -20.40 52.28
CA ASP A 355 -37.84 -20.82 53.54
C ASP A 355 -37.94 -19.91 54.80
N SER A 356 -39.05 -20.15 55.53
CA SER A 356 -39.34 -19.85 56.95
C SER A 356 -39.76 -18.43 57.44
N SER A 357 -41.10 -18.23 57.45
CA SER A 357 -41.97 -17.96 58.63
C SER A 357 -41.92 -16.65 59.48
N ASP A 358 -43.13 -16.29 59.96
CA ASP A 358 -43.51 -15.39 61.09
C ASP A 358 -43.31 -13.86 60.93
N GLU A 359 -44.14 -12.95 61.48
CA GLU A 359 -45.58 -12.91 61.88
C GLU A 359 -46.01 -11.41 62.00
N GLU A 360 -47.27 -11.11 62.35
CA GLU A 360 -47.86 -9.78 62.74
C GLU A 360 -47.82 -8.64 61.67
N GLU A 361 -48.93 -8.20 61.05
CA GLU A 361 -50.14 -7.54 61.58
C GLU A 361 -49.97 -6.05 61.97
N TYR A 362 -50.51 -5.13 61.15
CA TYR A 362 -51.41 -4.06 61.65
C TYR A 362 -52.34 -3.47 60.57
N ASN A 363 -53.57 -3.19 60.98
CA ASN A 363 -54.67 -2.57 60.20
C ASN A 363 -54.63 -1.02 60.35
N SER A 364 -55.41 -0.14 59.71
CA SER A 364 -56.56 -0.20 58.78
C SER A 364 -56.54 1.08 57.89
N GLU A 365 -57.27 1.23 56.77
CA GLU A 365 -58.68 1.71 56.64
C GLU A 365 -59.11 2.80 57.67
N THR A 366 -59.93 3.81 57.37
CA THR A 366 -60.82 4.11 56.21
C THR A 366 -60.30 5.34 55.40
N GLU A 367 -61.02 6.20 54.64
CA GLU A 367 -62.44 6.49 54.38
C GLU A 367 -62.66 7.18 52.99
N SER A 368 -63.81 7.82 52.74
CA SER A 368 -64.37 8.08 51.38
C SER A 368 -65.21 9.38 51.24
N GLU A 369 -65.85 9.56 50.07
CA GLU A 369 -67.02 10.43 49.74
C GLU A 369 -66.82 11.82 49.04
N ASP A 370 -67.10 11.81 47.72
CA ASP A 370 -68.20 12.51 47.00
C ASP A 370 -68.35 14.06 46.83
N SER A 371 -68.13 14.48 45.57
CA SER A 371 -69.15 15.07 44.64
C SER A 371 -69.37 16.60 44.49
N ALA A 372 -69.95 16.95 43.32
CA ALA A 372 -70.75 18.15 42.97
C ALA A 372 -70.08 19.55 42.91
N THR A 373 -70.56 20.55 42.12
CA THR A 373 -70.85 20.71 40.66
C THR A 373 -71.30 22.17 40.37
N VAL A 374 -70.86 22.80 39.25
CA VAL A 374 -71.35 24.10 38.63
C VAL A 374 -71.31 25.39 39.51
N ASP A 375 -70.99 26.65 39.11
CA ASP A 375 -71.13 27.41 37.84
C ASP A 375 -70.44 28.83 37.93
N ALA A 376 -70.40 29.55 36.80
CA ALA A 376 -70.48 31.01 36.60
C ALA A 376 -69.44 32.05 37.14
N THR A 377 -68.67 32.59 36.18
CA THR A 377 -68.39 34.04 35.90
C THR A 377 -67.29 34.88 36.58
N VAL A 378 -66.19 35.06 35.83
CA VAL A 378 -65.48 36.33 35.45
C VAL A 378 -64.92 37.28 36.54
N GLY A 379 -63.60 37.56 36.52
CA GLY A 379 -63.07 38.71 37.26
C GLY A 379 -61.55 39.05 37.35
N GLN A 380 -60.74 38.90 36.29
CA GLN A 380 -59.33 39.41 36.18
C GLN A 380 -58.26 38.83 37.14
N GLY A 381 -57.10 38.47 36.58
CA GLY A 381 -55.90 38.05 37.32
C GLY A 381 -54.91 37.33 36.40
N GLU A 382 -53.65 37.75 36.38
CA GLU A 382 -52.62 37.17 35.52
C GLU A 382 -51.94 35.98 36.21
N GLU A 383 -51.85 34.81 35.57
CA GLU A 383 -50.52 34.20 35.37
C GLU A 383 -50.41 33.14 34.27
N ARG A 384 -49.15 33.01 33.86
CA ARG A 384 -48.53 32.18 32.84
C ARG A 384 -48.82 30.68 32.93
N ASP A 385 -49.18 30.06 31.81
CA ASP A 385 -48.53 28.81 31.37
C ASP A 385 -48.76 28.56 29.87
N ARG A 386 -47.67 28.33 29.10
CA ARG A 386 -47.67 27.71 27.75
C ARG A 386 -46.26 27.25 27.37
N ASP A 387 -46.04 25.94 27.45
CA ASP A 387 -45.01 25.26 26.67
C ASP A 387 -45.45 25.09 25.21
N ALA A 388 -44.46 24.81 24.35
CA ALA A 388 -44.56 24.53 22.92
C ALA A 388 -45.16 25.63 22.00
N ILE A 389 -44.39 26.00 20.97
CA ILE A 389 -44.83 25.99 19.55
C ILE A 389 -43.62 26.19 18.62
N GLU A 390 -43.54 25.30 17.63
CA GLU A 390 -43.28 25.53 16.20
C GLU A 390 -42.69 26.87 15.71
N SER A 391 -41.84 26.83 14.68
CA SER A 391 -41.58 28.00 13.85
C SER A 391 -41.34 27.63 12.37
N THR A 392 -42.18 28.16 11.49
CA THR A 392 -42.12 28.02 10.04
C THR A 392 -42.22 29.39 9.37
N GLU A 393 -41.24 29.70 8.51
CA GLU A 393 -41.32 30.64 7.36
C GLU A 393 -41.62 32.15 7.60
N ALA A 394 -41.12 33.10 6.80
CA ALA A 394 -40.02 33.11 5.82
C ALA A 394 -39.67 34.57 5.39
N LYS A 395 -38.58 34.72 4.60
CA LYS A 395 -38.21 35.86 3.70
C LYS A 395 -37.77 37.20 4.36
N ASP A 396 -36.56 37.63 4.00
CA ASP A 396 -36.40 38.39 2.74
C ASP A 396 -35.06 38.01 2.05
N LYS A 397 -34.74 38.65 0.91
CA LYS A 397 -33.74 38.19 -0.07
C LYS A 397 -32.35 38.81 0.11
N ASP A 398 -31.34 38.08 -0.38
CA ASP A 398 -30.55 38.59 -1.52
C ASP A 398 -30.02 37.42 -2.38
N GLN A 399 -29.56 37.68 -3.62
CA GLN A 399 -29.26 36.63 -4.62
C GLN A 399 -27.81 36.59 -5.10
N ALA A 400 -27.24 35.38 -5.16
CA ALA A 400 -26.14 35.00 -6.05
C ALA A 400 -26.31 33.54 -6.51
N PRO A 401 -26.05 33.19 -7.78
CA PRO A 401 -26.38 31.87 -8.32
C PRO A 401 -25.31 30.80 -8.02
N VAL A 402 -25.65 29.81 -7.19
CA VAL A 402 -24.88 28.57 -7.06
C VAL A 402 -25.65 27.43 -7.74
N GLY A 403 -25.02 26.76 -8.70
CA GLY A 403 -25.63 25.65 -9.43
C GLY A 403 -25.91 24.45 -8.50
N SER A 404 -27.12 23.90 -8.56
CA SER A 404 -27.54 22.82 -7.66
C SER A 404 -26.89 21.48 -8.01
N VAL A 405 -26.00 21.01 -7.13
CA VAL A 405 -25.53 19.61 -7.07
C VAL A 405 -25.96 18.95 -5.75
N SER A 406 -26.40 19.73 -4.75
CA SER A 406 -26.75 19.25 -3.41
C SER A 406 -28.10 18.53 -3.30
N GLY A 407 -28.83 18.33 -4.40
CA GLY A 407 -30.24 17.92 -4.39
C GLY A 407 -30.53 16.42 -4.29
N LEU A 408 -29.56 15.52 -4.50
CA LEU A 408 -29.85 14.09 -4.76
C LEU A 408 -28.98 13.06 -4.01
N LEU A 409 -28.32 13.44 -2.90
CA LEU A 409 -27.62 12.46 -2.04
C LEU A 409 -28.60 11.84 -1.02
N TYR A 410 -28.97 10.57 -1.27
CA TYR A 410 -29.93 9.79 -0.48
C TYR A 410 -29.68 9.85 1.04
N ARG A 411 -30.74 10.10 1.82
CA ARG A 411 -30.77 9.79 3.26
C ARG A 411 -30.73 8.27 3.42
N GLY A 412 -29.55 7.72 3.68
CA GLY A 412 -29.30 6.27 3.77
C GLY A 412 -27.95 5.85 3.17
N ALA A 413 -27.38 6.66 2.27
CA ALA A 413 -26.05 6.40 1.71
C ALA A 413 -24.95 6.54 2.78
N GLY A 414 -24.26 5.43 3.07
CA GLY A 414 -23.15 5.38 4.03
C GLY A 414 -21.98 6.29 3.67
N LEU A 415 -21.12 6.55 4.66
CA LEU A 415 -19.98 7.46 4.52
C LEU A 415 -19.04 7.09 3.35
N LEU A 416 -18.73 5.80 3.18
CA LEU A 416 -17.87 5.30 2.10
C LEU A 416 -18.48 5.55 0.71
N ARG A 417 -19.80 5.35 0.52
CA ARG A 417 -20.48 5.70 -0.74
C ARG A 417 -20.39 7.20 -1.05
N ARG A 418 -20.48 8.05 -0.02
CA ARG A 418 -20.37 9.51 -0.17
C ARG A 418 -18.94 9.97 -0.46
N ILE A 419 -17.93 9.28 0.10
CA ILE A 419 -16.51 9.50 -0.20
C ILE A 419 -16.17 9.03 -1.62
N SER A 420 -16.65 7.84 -2.02
CA SER A 420 -16.49 7.30 -3.37
C SER A 420 -17.01 8.28 -4.44
N ALA A 421 -18.20 8.85 -4.23
CA ALA A 421 -18.76 9.88 -5.10
C ALA A 421 -17.89 11.16 -5.18
N ALA A 422 -17.21 11.54 -4.09
CA ALA A 422 -16.26 12.65 -4.10
C ALA A 422 -14.98 12.29 -4.88
N CYS A 423 -14.36 11.13 -4.62
CA CYS A 423 -13.18 10.66 -5.35
C CYS A 423 -13.45 10.57 -6.86
N ARG A 424 -14.56 9.94 -7.27
CA ARG A 424 -15.01 9.87 -8.69
C ARG A 424 -15.17 11.26 -9.31
N SER A 425 -15.68 12.23 -8.54
CA SER A 425 -15.80 13.62 -8.98
C SER A 425 -14.44 14.31 -9.17
N SER A 426 -13.43 13.95 -8.38
CA SER A 426 -12.05 14.42 -8.56
C SER A 426 -11.34 13.73 -9.73
N SER A 427 -11.53 12.42 -9.93
CA SER A 427 -11.03 11.69 -11.12
C SER A 427 -11.56 12.31 -12.41
N ARG A 428 -12.88 12.58 -12.48
CA ARG A 428 -13.52 13.32 -13.58
C ARG A 428 -12.93 14.73 -13.76
N ARG A 429 -12.74 15.48 -12.66
CA ARG A 429 -12.12 16.81 -12.73
C ARG A 429 -10.70 16.75 -13.30
N CYS A 430 -9.88 15.82 -12.83
CA CYS A 430 -8.51 15.59 -13.30
C CYS A 430 -8.49 15.32 -14.82
N ALA A 431 -9.32 14.39 -15.29
CA ALA A 431 -9.44 14.05 -16.72
C ALA A 431 -10.01 15.19 -17.59
N GLN A 432 -10.74 16.15 -16.99
CA GLN A 432 -11.26 17.34 -17.69
C GLN A 432 -10.30 18.52 -17.69
N THR A 433 -9.39 18.64 -16.70
CA THR A 433 -8.38 19.72 -16.62
C THR A 433 -7.04 19.35 -17.25
N SER A 434 -6.73 18.06 -17.34
CA SER A 434 -5.40 17.54 -17.66
C SER A 434 -5.46 16.43 -18.71
N VAL A 435 -4.37 16.25 -19.47
CA VAL A 435 -4.17 15.00 -20.23
C VAL A 435 -3.68 13.91 -19.28
N CYS A 436 -4.27 12.72 -19.37
CA CYS A 436 -4.02 11.60 -18.46
C CYS A 436 -3.46 10.36 -19.17
N GLY A 437 -2.65 9.60 -18.45
CA GLY A 437 -2.38 8.20 -18.73
C GLY A 437 -3.45 7.34 -18.06
N HIS A 438 -3.73 6.18 -18.66
CA HIS A 438 -4.75 5.24 -18.22
C HIS A 438 -4.11 3.85 -18.11
N VAL A 439 -4.32 3.18 -16.99
CA VAL A 439 -3.94 1.77 -16.82
C VAL A 439 -5.13 0.98 -16.37
N TYR A 440 -5.26 -0.25 -16.85
CA TYR A 440 -6.21 -1.21 -16.34
C TYR A 440 -5.58 -2.61 -16.32
N ASP A 441 -6.13 -3.48 -15.48
CA ASP A 441 -5.64 -4.85 -15.27
C ASP A 441 -6.76 -5.72 -14.67
N ASN A 442 -6.60 -7.04 -14.75
CA ASN A 442 -7.56 -8.03 -14.27
C ASN A 442 -7.72 -8.00 -12.74
N ILE A 443 -8.94 -8.27 -12.27
CA ILE A 443 -9.25 -8.55 -10.87
C ILE A 443 -10.18 -9.77 -10.74
N ASN A 444 -9.58 -10.95 -10.68
CA ASN A 444 -10.30 -12.18 -10.39
C ASN A 444 -10.42 -12.37 -8.87
N MET A 445 -11.58 -12.83 -8.40
CA MET A 445 -11.89 -13.00 -6.99
C MET A 445 -12.80 -14.21 -6.75
N MET A 446 -12.35 -15.18 -5.95
CA MET A 446 -13.27 -16.18 -5.40
C MET A 446 -14.18 -15.58 -4.32
N PHE A 447 -15.47 -15.48 -4.64
CA PHE A 447 -16.57 -15.11 -3.74
C PHE A 447 -17.02 -16.37 -2.97
N LYS A 448 -16.31 -16.64 -1.87
CA LYS A 448 -16.57 -17.79 -1.01
C LYS A 448 -17.87 -17.64 -0.22
N ILE A 449 -18.69 -18.67 -0.23
CA ILE A 449 -19.97 -18.74 0.48
C ILE A 449 -19.78 -19.57 1.77
N ALA A 450 -20.39 -19.12 2.88
CA ALA A 450 -20.23 -19.76 4.19
C ALA A 450 -20.72 -21.23 4.23
N GLU A 451 -21.70 -21.57 3.41
CA GLU A 451 -22.21 -22.93 3.22
C GLU A 451 -22.59 -23.12 1.74
N GLN A 452 -22.17 -24.24 1.14
CA GLN A 452 -22.50 -24.58 -0.24
C GLN A 452 -23.74 -25.46 -0.30
N ILE A 453 -24.79 -24.99 -0.99
CA ILE A 453 -26.06 -25.70 -1.18
C ILE A 453 -26.43 -25.77 -2.67
N LEU A 454 -27.53 -26.47 -3.01
CA LEU A 454 -27.95 -26.60 -4.41
C LEU A 454 -28.26 -25.21 -5.01
N GLY A 455 -27.57 -24.87 -6.10
CA GLY A 455 -27.67 -23.55 -6.75
C GLY A 455 -26.84 -22.43 -6.10
N ARG A 456 -26.13 -22.69 -4.99
CA ARG A 456 -25.34 -21.70 -4.25
C ARG A 456 -23.96 -22.30 -3.90
N LYS A 457 -22.97 -22.02 -4.73
CA LYS A 457 -21.56 -22.42 -4.59
C LYS A 457 -20.66 -21.20 -4.69
N ASP A 458 -19.41 -21.33 -4.29
CA ASP A 458 -18.39 -20.30 -4.53
C ASP A 458 -18.32 -19.96 -6.03
N SER A 459 -18.34 -18.68 -6.38
CA SER A 459 -18.15 -18.20 -7.75
C SER A 459 -16.76 -17.56 -7.90
N GLN A 460 -16.16 -17.78 -9.08
CA GLN A 460 -15.01 -17.02 -9.55
C GLN A 460 -15.55 -15.80 -10.30
N GLU A 461 -15.39 -14.62 -9.70
CA GLU A 461 -15.82 -13.37 -10.29
C GLU A 461 -14.63 -12.72 -11.01
N ASN A 462 -14.73 -12.56 -12.33
CA ASN A 462 -13.69 -11.95 -13.16
C ASN A 462 -14.14 -10.57 -13.63
N GLY A 463 -13.24 -9.59 -13.61
CA GLY A 463 -13.50 -8.24 -14.11
C GLY A 463 -12.24 -7.39 -14.10
N THR A 464 -12.39 -6.07 -14.28
CA THR A 464 -11.26 -5.15 -14.51
C THR A 464 -11.22 -4.03 -13.47
N CYS A 465 -10.03 -3.69 -12.99
CA CYS A 465 -9.78 -2.44 -12.28
C CYS A 465 -8.97 -1.47 -13.14
N ALA A 466 -9.17 -0.17 -12.95
CA ALA A 466 -8.48 0.87 -13.72
C ALA A 466 -8.06 2.05 -12.84
N THR A 467 -6.99 2.74 -13.25
CA THR A 467 -6.43 3.91 -12.58
C THR A 467 -6.01 4.95 -13.64
N ILE A 468 -6.23 6.23 -13.35
CA ILE A 468 -5.65 7.32 -14.16
C ILE A 468 -4.65 8.15 -13.36
N PHE A 469 -3.73 8.79 -14.10
CA PHE A 469 -2.76 9.73 -13.57
C PHE A 469 -2.57 10.88 -14.57
N PRO A 470 -2.41 12.15 -14.13
CA PRO A 470 -2.10 13.25 -15.01
C PRO A 470 -0.68 13.09 -15.58
N LEU A 471 -0.51 13.38 -16.87
CA LEU A 471 0.78 13.24 -17.55
C LEU A 471 1.70 14.43 -17.21
N TYR A 472 2.92 14.13 -16.80
CA TYR A 472 3.99 15.09 -16.58
C TYR A 472 4.54 15.64 -17.91
N ASP A 473 4.76 16.96 -17.95
CA ASP A 473 5.33 17.70 -19.08
C ASP A 473 4.65 17.40 -20.43
N ALA A 474 3.32 17.30 -20.40
CA ALA A 474 2.46 16.96 -21.52
C ALA A 474 1.40 18.03 -21.75
N ARG A 475 1.14 18.36 -23.03
CA ARG A 475 0.12 19.33 -23.45
C ARG A 475 -0.72 18.75 -24.59
N PRO A 476 -2.02 19.10 -24.74
CA PRO A 476 -2.87 18.55 -25.79
C PRO A 476 -2.32 18.73 -27.22
N GLU A 477 -1.61 19.83 -27.47
CA GLU A 477 -1.04 20.18 -28.77
C GLU A 477 0.11 19.24 -29.19
N ASP A 478 0.87 18.72 -28.22
CA ASP A 478 1.95 17.75 -28.44
C ASP A 478 1.42 16.30 -28.63
N MET A 479 0.12 16.09 -28.39
CA MET A 479 -0.55 14.79 -28.37
C MET A 479 -1.68 14.69 -29.41
N GLN A 480 -1.63 15.49 -30.48
CA GLN A 480 -2.67 15.49 -31.51
C GLN A 480 -2.79 14.14 -32.23
N THR A 481 -4.00 13.58 -32.26
CA THR A 481 -4.26 12.30 -32.95
C THR A 481 -4.02 12.41 -34.46
N SER A 482 -4.25 13.58 -35.08
CA SER A 482 -3.90 13.82 -36.50
C SER A 482 -2.44 13.48 -36.79
N ASP A 483 -1.55 13.87 -35.90
CA ASP A 483 -0.10 13.82 -36.13
C ASP A 483 0.40 12.40 -35.91
N LEU A 484 -0.16 11.69 -34.90
CA LEU A 484 0.02 10.25 -34.72
C LEU A 484 -0.44 9.45 -35.95
N LEU A 485 -1.63 9.74 -36.48
CA LEU A 485 -2.19 9.02 -37.63
C LEU A 485 -1.41 9.30 -38.92
N ASN A 486 -1.03 10.56 -39.16
CA ASN A 486 -0.17 10.98 -40.28
C ASN A 486 1.21 10.30 -40.19
N SER A 487 1.81 10.29 -39.00
CA SER A 487 3.11 9.65 -38.74
C SER A 487 3.03 8.14 -39.03
N PHE A 488 2.03 7.44 -38.46
CA PHE A 488 1.73 6.03 -38.76
C PHE A 488 1.56 5.76 -40.26
N ASP A 489 0.83 6.61 -40.98
CA ASP A 489 0.64 6.45 -42.43
C ASP A 489 1.91 6.73 -43.25
N SER A 490 2.84 7.52 -42.72
CA SER A 490 4.13 7.81 -43.37
C SER A 490 5.26 6.84 -43.00
N ALA A 491 5.10 6.09 -41.90
CA ALA A 491 6.16 5.27 -41.33
C ALA A 491 6.67 4.19 -42.31
N PRO A 492 8.01 4.04 -42.46
CA PRO A 492 8.62 2.92 -43.18
C PRO A 492 8.38 1.58 -42.44
N PRO A 493 8.66 0.43 -43.07
CA PRO A 493 8.71 -0.85 -42.37
C PRO A 493 9.78 -0.86 -41.27
N LEU A 494 9.52 -1.56 -40.17
CA LEU A 494 10.49 -1.77 -39.10
C LEU A 494 11.71 -2.54 -39.64
N SER A 495 12.91 -2.01 -39.42
CA SER A 495 14.17 -2.67 -39.80
C SER A 495 14.75 -3.49 -38.65
N LEU A 496 15.76 -4.30 -38.95
CA LEU A 496 16.53 -4.99 -37.90
C LEU A 496 17.42 -4.01 -37.11
N ASP A 497 17.88 -2.94 -37.76
CA ASP A 497 18.76 -1.92 -37.17
C ASP A 497 18.02 -1.04 -36.15
N ASP A 498 16.70 -0.91 -36.26
CA ASP A 498 15.84 -0.28 -35.25
C ASP A 498 15.77 -1.09 -33.94
N ILE A 499 15.98 -2.41 -34.02
CA ILE A 499 15.88 -3.36 -32.90
C ILE A 499 17.26 -3.60 -32.27
N LEU A 500 18.31 -3.70 -33.08
CA LEU A 500 19.68 -3.88 -32.63
C LEU A 500 20.23 -2.62 -31.94
N HIS A 501 21.29 -2.79 -31.15
CA HIS A 501 22.10 -1.67 -30.67
C HIS A 501 22.99 -1.15 -31.79
N THR A 502 22.95 0.16 -32.02
CA THR A 502 24.05 0.88 -32.69
C THR A 502 25.36 0.73 -31.89
N PRO A 503 26.54 0.96 -32.50
CA PRO A 503 27.82 0.87 -31.79
C PRO A 503 27.89 1.76 -30.53
N GLU A 504 27.26 2.94 -30.61
CA GLU A 504 27.11 3.90 -29.52
C GLU A 504 26.19 3.36 -28.41
N GLU A 505 25.00 2.84 -28.76
CA GLU A 505 24.10 2.22 -27.79
C GLU A 505 24.73 1.01 -27.10
N ALA A 506 25.44 0.15 -27.85
CA ALA A 506 26.11 -1.03 -27.34
C ALA A 506 27.21 -0.67 -26.33
N LYS A 507 27.98 0.39 -26.63
CA LYS A 507 29.00 0.94 -25.73
C LYS A 507 28.38 1.52 -24.46
N LEU A 508 27.28 2.26 -24.57
CA LEU A 508 26.56 2.80 -23.41
C LEU A 508 25.93 1.68 -22.57
N PHE A 509 25.33 0.66 -23.20
CA PHE A 509 24.74 -0.47 -22.52
C PHE A 509 25.79 -1.33 -21.79
N HIS A 510 26.95 -1.60 -22.42
CA HIS A 510 28.07 -2.27 -21.75
C HIS A 510 28.59 -1.46 -20.54
N ALA A 511 28.68 -0.13 -20.65
CA ALA A 511 29.00 0.73 -19.52
C ALA A 511 27.94 0.65 -18.41
N SER A 512 26.65 0.57 -18.75
CA SER A 512 25.56 0.37 -17.79
C SER A 512 25.62 -0.99 -17.10
N LEU A 513 25.84 -2.10 -17.82
CA LEU A 513 26.04 -3.42 -17.20
C LEU A 513 27.27 -3.44 -16.26
N THR A 514 28.34 -2.73 -16.64
CA THR A 514 29.54 -2.56 -15.80
C THR A 514 29.23 -1.76 -14.53
N HIS A 515 28.37 -0.74 -14.62
CA HIS A 515 27.87 0.00 -13.47
C HIS A 515 26.96 -0.86 -12.58
N ALA A 516 26.04 -1.64 -13.17
CA ALA A 516 25.17 -2.56 -12.44
C ALA A 516 25.98 -3.61 -11.65
N ALA A 517 27.04 -4.18 -12.25
CA ALA A 517 27.97 -5.10 -11.57
C ALA A 517 28.72 -4.41 -10.41
N LEU A 518 29.19 -3.17 -10.62
CA LEU A 518 29.87 -2.37 -9.59
C LEU A 518 28.93 -1.98 -8.43
N ARG A 519 27.70 -1.56 -8.75
CA ARG A 519 26.63 -1.24 -7.78
C ARG A 519 26.24 -2.47 -6.97
N ASP A 520 26.17 -3.64 -7.60
CA ASP A 520 25.90 -4.89 -6.91
C ASP A 520 27.01 -5.26 -5.91
N LEU A 521 28.28 -5.25 -6.32
CA LEU A 521 29.41 -5.51 -5.43
C LEU A 521 29.47 -4.54 -4.22
N VAL A 522 29.08 -3.28 -4.43
CA VAL A 522 29.06 -2.22 -3.39
C VAL A 522 27.78 -2.24 -2.52
N SER A 523 26.76 -3.00 -2.93
CA SER A 523 25.49 -3.18 -2.20
C SER A 523 25.38 -4.54 -1.49
N SER A 524 25.99 -5.58 -2.04
CA SER A 524 25.93 -6.97 -1.53
C SER A 524 26.88 -7.24 -0.35
N SER A 525 27.83 -6.35 -0.06
CA SER A 525 28.69 -6.44 1.13
C SER A 525 29.07 -5.07 1.68
N ASP A 526 28.91 -4.88 2.99
CA ASP A 526 29.29 -3.62 3.66
C ASP A 526 30.80 -3.35 3.65
N LEU A 527 31.65 -4.35 3.33
CA LEU A 527 33.09 -4.18 3.10
C LEU A 527 33.41 -3.08 2.06
N PHE A 528 32.52 -2.91 1.07
CA PHE A 528 32.66 -1.94 -0.01
C PHE A 528 31.76 -0.71 0.15
N ALA A 529 30.98 -0.60 1.24
CA ALA A 529 29.98 0.45 1.46
C ALA A 529 30.52 1.89 1.33
N ARG A 530 31.82 2.10 1.63
CA ARG A 530 32.49 3.40 1.48
C ARG A 530 32.46 3.95 0.05
N PHE A 531 32.30 3.10 -0.96
CA PHE A 531 32.32 3.49 -2.37
C PHE A 531 30.94 3.87 -2.93
N ARG A 532 29.84 3.76 -2.15
CA ARG A 532 28.47 4.00 -2.62
C ARG A 532 28.33 5.33 -3.38
N SER A 533 28.80 6.44 -2.81
CA SER A 533 28.77 7.76 -3.46
C SER A 533 29.67 7.88 -4.71
N GLU A 534 30.76 7.11 -4.80
CA GLU A 534 31.62 7.09 -5.98
C GLU A 534 31.01 6.26 -7.12
N VAL A 535 30.24 5.21 -6.79
CA VAL A 535 29.42 4.45 -7.76
C VAL A 535 28.28 5.31 -8.29
N ASP A 536 27.52 5.96 -7.41
CA ASP A 536 26.41 6.82 -7.82
C ASP A 536 26.90 7.96 -8.74
N ALA A 537 28.06 8.55 -8.44
CA ALA A 537 28.70 9.60 -9.24
C ALA A 537 29.29 9.13 -10.58
N CYS A 538 29.38 7.82 -10.85
CA CYS A 538 29.94 7.26 -12.09
C CYS A 538 28.91 6.58 -13.01
N LEU A 539 27.61 6.80 -12.76
CA LEU A 539 26.51 6.27 -13.55
C LEU A 539 26.54 6.80 -15.01
N PRO A 540 26.51 5.94 -16.05
CA PRO A 540 26.57 6.38 -17.44
C PRO A 540 25.19 6.78 -18.00
N ALA A 541 25.22 7.66 -19.02
CA ALA A 541 24.07 8.05 -19.83
C ALA A 541 22.88 8.59 -19.01
N THR A 542 23.14 9.58 -18.16
CA THR A 542 22.14 10.20 -17.27
C THR A 542 21.24 11.23 -17.96
N ASP A 543 21.55 11.64 -19.19
CA ASP A 543 20.79 12.62 -19.98
C ASP A 543 19.35 12.15 -20.31
N ASP A 544 19.04 10.87 -20.10
CA ASP A 544 17.74 10.24 -20.37
C ASP A 544 16.87 9.97 -19.12
N GLN A 545 17.18 10.62 -17.99
CA GLN A 545 16.38 10.53 -16.75
C GLN A 545 15.05 11.29 -16.84
N ILE A 546 13.98 10.70 -16.32
CA ILE A 546 12.71 11.40 -16.07
C ILE A 546 12.92 12.40 -14.93
N PRO A 547 12.58 13.69 -15.09
CA PRO A 547 12.70 14.68 -14.02
C PRO A 547 11.91 14.29 -12.77
N LEU A 548 12.55 14.39 -11.60
CA LEU A 548 11.94 14.01 -10.33
C LEU A 548 10.70 14.85 -10.03
N HIS A 549 9.55 14.19 -10.00
CA HIS A 549 8.27 14.77 -9.61
C HIS A 549 7.45 13.72 -8.85
N LYS A 550 6.36 14.17 -8.22
CA LYS A 550 5.37 13.29 -7.59
C LYS A 550 4.20 13.07 -8.55
N THR A 551 3.80 11.82 -8.75
CA THR A 551 2.61 11.46 -9.53
C THR A 551 1.42 11.24 -8.59
N GLU A 552 0.37 12.03 -8.70
CA GLU A 552 -0.91 11.75 -8.01
C GLU A 552 -1.73 10.73 -8.82
N VAL A 553 -2.40 9.81 -8.13
CA VAL A 553 -3.03 8.63 -8.75
C VAL A 553 -4.50 8.50 -8.34
N TYR A 554 -5.36 8.28 -9.33
CA TYR A 554 -6.82 8.29 -9.20
C TYR A 554 -7.39 6.95 -9.66
N PRO A 555 -7.53 5.97 -8.75
CA PRO A 555 -8.27 4.75 -8.99
C PRO A 555 -9.71 5.05 -9.44
N LEU A 556 -10.20 4.24 -10.35
CA LEU A 556 -11.56 4.29 -10.85
C LEU A 556 -12.40 3.19 -10.19
N PRO A 557 -13.73 3.19 -10.41
CA PRO A 557 -14.57 2.09 -9.96
C PRO A 557 -14.18 0.78 -10.63
N ALA A 558 -14.16 -0.32 -9.88
CA ALA A 558 -14.01 -1.65 -10.45
C ALA A 558 -15.18 -1.98 -11.38
N MET A 559 -14.91 -2.69 -12.48
CA MET A 559 -15.85 -2.96 -13.55
C MET A 559 -16.11 -4.48 -13.63
N ASN A 560 -17.38 -4.88 -13.52
CA ASN A 560 -17.82 -6.25 -13.82
C ASN A 560 -17.86 -6.45 -15.35
N ILE A 561 -16.67 -6.52 -15.96
CA ILE A 561 -16.44 -6.68 -17.39
C ILE A 561 -15.25 -7.63 -17.56
N ASP A 562 -15.52 -8.85 -18.00
CA ASP A 562 -14.45 -9.79 -18.35
C ASP A 562 -13.71 -9.32 -19.62
N GLU A 563 -12.45 -8.91 -19.45
CA GLU A 563 -11.58 -8.48 -20.55
C GLU A 563 -10.91 -9.64 -21.29
N SER A 564 -11.22 -10.90 -20.98
CA SER A 564 -10.71 -12.09 -21.70
C SER A 564 -10.90 -12.01 -23.23
N SER A 565 -11.90 -11.24 -23.66
CA SER A 565 -12.30 -11.05 -25.05
C SER A 565 -11.98 -9.65 -25.60
N ILE A 566 -11.86 -9.56 -26.93
CA ILE A 566 -11.70 -8.29 -27.67
C ILE A 566 -12.88 -7.33 -27.40
N THR A 567 -14.09 -7.86 -27.26
CA THR A 567 -15.30 -7.07 -26.92
C THR A 567 -15.27 -6.61 -25.46
N GLY A 568 -14.81 -7.44 -24.53
CA GLY A 568 -14.59 -7.06 -23.13
C GLY A 568 -13.64 -5.88 -23.00
N ASN A 569 -12.48 -5.96 -23.66
CA ASN A 569 -11.52 -4.85 -23.76
C ASN A 569 -12.15 -3.55 -24.32
N ALA A 570 -13.00 -3.64 -25.35
CA ALA A 570 -13.73 -2.47 -25.86
C ALA A 570 -14.69 -1.89 -24.80
N ASN A 571 -15.42 -2.76 -24.08
CA ASN A 571 -16.36 -2.36 -23.03
C ASN A 571 -15.65 -1.74 -21.81
N VAL A 572 -14.47 -2.22 -21.43
CA VAL A 572 -13.60 -1.61 -20.40
C VAL A 572 -13.24 -0.18 -20.79
N VAL A 573 -12.72 0.01 -22.01
CA VAL A 573 -12.29 1.33 -22.51
C VAL A 573 -13.47 2.30 -22.58
N ASP A 574 -14.61 1.87 -23.12
CA ASP A 574 -15.81 2.70 -23.21
C ASP A 574 -16.39 3.04 -21.82
N THR A 575 -16.40 2.08 -20.89
CA THR A 575 -16.91 2.29 -19.52
C THR A 575 -16.01 3.24 -18.72
N MET A 576 -14.69 3.08 -18.84
CA MET A 576 -13.70 3.98 -18.25
C MET A 576 -13.89 5.42 -18.74
N PHE A 577 -13.91 5.67 -20.06
CA PHE A 577 -14.04 7.03 -20.57
C PHE A 577 -15.41 7.65 -20.28
N LYS A 578 -16.48 6.84 -20.22
CA LYS A 578 -17.82 7.26 -19.77
C LYS A 578 -17.83 7.67 -18.29
N GLU A 579 -17.18 6.91 -17.41
CA GLU A 579 -17.06 7.26 -15.98
C GLU A 579 -16.26 8.55 -15.76
N LEU A 580 -15.24 8.80 -16.59
CA LEU A 580 -14.50 10.07 -16.60
C LEU A 580 -15.29 11.25 -17.18
N GLY A 581 -16.48 11.01 -17.72
CA GLY A 581 -17.38 12.03 -18.26
C GLY A 581 -16.98 12.56 -19.64
N PHE A 582 -16.27 11.77 -20.44
CA PHE A 582 -16.03 12.09 -21.85
C PHE A 582 -17.20 11.68 -22.74
N ASP A 583 -17.57 12.54 -23.68
CA ASP A 583 -18.42 12.16 -24.81
C ASP A 583 -17.55 11.51 -25.90
N ILE A 584 -17.51 10.17 -25.85
CA ILE A 584 -16.69 9.30 -26.70
C ILE A 584 -17.02 9.48 -28.19
N GLY A 585 -18.22 9.96 -28.54
CA GLY A 585 -18.61 10.24 -29.92
C GLY A 585 -17.99 11.53 -30.50
N THR A 586 -17.40 12.41 -29.69
CA THR A 586 -16.99 13.74 -30.16
C THR A 586 -15.59 13.78 -30.79
N THR A 587 -15.47 14.57 -31.85
CA THR A 587 -14.17 14.91 -32.48
C THR A 587 -13.19 15.60 -31.53
N LYS A 588 -13.68 16.27 -30.48
CA LYS A 588 -12.86 16.86 -29.42
C LYS A 588 -12.22 15.79 -28.52
N PHE A 589 -12.92 14.69 -28.24
CA PHE A 589 -12.39 13.62 -27.40
C PHE A 589 -11.28 12.85 -28.13
N CYS A 590 -11.56 12.38 -29.36
CA CYS A 590 -10.64 11.54 -30.14
C CYS A 590 -9.57 12.34 -30.92
N GLY A 591 -9.63 13.67 -30.93
CA GLY A 591 -8.60 14.55 -31.49
C GLY A 591 -7.29 14.61 -30.68
N VAL A 592 -7.31 14.15 -29.42
CA VAL A 592 -6.13 14.03 -28.55
C VAL A 592 -5.87 12.56 -28.23
N ALA A 593 -4.63 12.13 -28.46
CA ALA A 593 -4.19 10.76 -28.25
C ALA A 593 -4.21 10.39 -26.76
N ARG A 594 -4.54 9.13 -26.46
CA ARG A 594 -4.74 8.64 -25.09
C ARG A 594 -3.73 7.53 -24.76
N PRO A 595 -2.71 7.80 -23.93
CA PRO A 595 -1.80 6.78 -23.44
C PRO A 595 -2.56 5.74 -22.61
N MET A 596 -2.29 4.48 -22.91
CA MET A 596 -2.95 3.32 -22.34
C MET A 596 -1.91 2.25 -22.03
N PHE A 597 -1.99 1.69 -20.84
CA PHE A 597 -1.08 0.70 -20.28
C PHE A 597 -1.88 -0.47 -19.70
N GLY A 598 -1.24 -1.63 -19.59
CA GLY A 598 -1.82 -2.87 -19.10
C GLY A 598 -0.86 -4.03 -19.39
N ASP A 599 -1.36 -5.25 -19.29
CA ASP A 599 -0.61 -6.46 -19.65
C ASP A 599 -0.41 -6.60 -21.18
N GLN A 600 0.43 -7.55 -21.57
CA GLN A 600 0.72 -7.88 -22.98
C GLN A 600 -0.54 -8.28 -23.76
N LEU A 601 -1.44 -9.05 -23.15
CA LEU A 601 -2.56 -9.72 -23.80
C LEU A 601 -3.72 -8.78 -24.07
N SER A 602 -4.11 -7.93 -23.11
CA SER A 602 -5.16 -6.91 -23.30
C SER A 602 -4.70 -5.78 -24.21
N ILE A 603 -3.42 -5.39 -24.17
CA ILE A 603 -2.84 -4.53 -25.21
C ILE A 603 -2.92 -5.21 -26.60
N ALA A 604 -2.69 -6.52 -26.72
CA ALA A 604 -2.86 -7.25 -27.98
C ALA A 604 -4.32 -7.37 -28.43
N ARG A 605 -5.28 -7.52 -27.50
CA ARG A 605 -6.73 -7.48 -27.78
C ARG A 605 -7.14 -6.11 -28.33
N LEU A 606 -6.64 -5.00 -27.77
CA LEU A 606 -6.91 -3.64 -28.29
C LEU A 606 -6.23 -3.36 -29.64
N ARG A 607 -4.99 -3.84 -29.87
CA ARG A 607 -4.34 -3.78 -31.20
C ARG A 607 -5.18 -4.54 -32.26
N SER A 608 -5.78 -5.66 -31.88
CA SER A 608 -6.70 -6.45 -32.73
C SER A 608 -8.02 -5.71 -33.00
N LEU A 609 -8.61 -5.08 -31.98
CA LEU A 609 -9.81 -4.24 -32.09
C LEU A 609 -9.65 -3.11 -33.11
N ILE A 610 -8.54 -2.35 -33.01
CA ILE A 610 -8.19 -1.29 -33.97
C ILE A 610 -7.99 -1.88 -35.38
N THR A 611 -7.31 -3.02 -35.50
CA THR A 611 -7.04 -3.68 -36.79
C THR A 611 -8.32 -4.17 -37.49
N ASN A 612 -9.35 -4.53 -36.73
CA ASN A 612 -10.65 -4.96 -37.23
C ASN A 612 -11.57 -3.79 -37.60
N ARG A 613 -11.53 -2.66 -36.85
CA ARG A 613 -12.34 -1.47 -37.13
C ARG A 613 -11.72 -0.52 -38.18
N ALA A 614 -10.42 -0.64 -38.46
CA ALA A 614 -9.70 0.19 -39.44
C ALA A 614 -10.31 0.08 -40.85
N GLY A 615 -10.75 1.22 -41.41
CA GLY A 615 -11.41 1.30 -42.72
C GLY A 615 -12.91 1.03 -42.71
N HIS A 616 -13.49 0.66 -41.56
CA HIS A 616 -14.94 0.43 -41.40
C HIS A 616 -15.60 1.52 -40.55
N ASP A 617 -14.95 1.95 -39.47
CA ASP A 617 -15.46 2.93 -38.51
C ASP A 617 -14.82 4.33 -38.64
N MET A 618 -15.56 5.34 -38.17
CA MET A 618 -15.01 6.68 -37.88
C MET A 618 -13.99 6.64 -36.74
N LEU A 619 -13.08 7.65 -36.68
CA LEU A 619 -12.00 7.75 -35.69
C LEU A 619 -12.46 7.56 -34.23
N ALA A 620 -13.63 8.09 -33.87
CA ALA A 620 -14.20 7.96 -32.52
C ALA A 620 -14.50 6.50 -32.12
N ARG A 621 -14.91 5.66 -33.09
CA ARG A 621 -15.25 4.24 -32.85
C ARG A 621 -14.12 3.27 -33.20
N SER A 622 -13.12 3.69 -33.97
CA SER A 622 -12.01 2.81 -34.38
C SER A 622 -10.91 2.63 -33.32
N TYR A 623 -10.96 3.38 -32.21
CA TYR A 623 -9.93 3.46 -31.16
C TYR A 623 -8.52 3.84 -31.63
N ALA A 624 -8.36 4.34 -32.87
CA ALA A 624 -7.05 4.72 -33.42
C ALA A 624 -6.42 5.98 -32.77
N TYR A 625 -7.07 6.53 -31.72
CA TYR A 625 -6.52 7.55 -30.82
C TYR A 625 -5.78 6.95 -29.61
N LEU A 626 -5.85 5.63 -29.37
CA LEU A 626 -5.12 4.97 -28.28
C LEU A 626 -3.62 4.83 -28.59
N VAL A 627 -2.79 4.99 -27.56
CA VAL A 627 -1.32 4.86 -27.64
C VAL A 627 -0.84 3.88 -26.57
N PHE A 628 -0.37 2.72 -26.98
CA PHE A 628 0.00 1.64 -26.06
C PHE A 628 1.42 1.80 -25.51
N GLY A 629 1.54 2.03 -24.21
CA GLY A 629 2.79 1.88 -23.46
C GLY A 629 2.90 0.47 -22.85
N PRO A 630 4.13 -0.05 -22.67
CA PRO A 630 4.35 -1.41 -22.18
C PRO A 630 4.07 -1.56 -20.66
N GLY A 631 3.64 -2.75 -20.24
CA GLY A 631 3.67 -3.16 -18.84
C GLY A 631 5.07 -3.63 -18.44
N PHE A 632 5.82 -2.80 -17.69
CA PHE A 632 7.21 -3.14 -17.35
C PHE A 632 7.33 -4.18 -16.25
N PHE A 633 6.37 -4.29 -15.32
CA PHE A 633 6.38 -5.36 -14.33
C PHE A 633 6.08 -6.72 -14.99
N HIS A 634 5.17 -6.76 -15.95
CA HIS A 634 4.97 -7.94 -16.81
C HIS A 634 6.24 -8.30 -17.62
N HIS A 635 6.99 -7.32 -18.13
CA HIS A 635 8.32 -7.59 -18.69
C HIS A 635 9.35 -8.12 -17.67
N GLN A 636 9.33 -7.63 -16.42
CA GLN A 636 10.20 -8.11 -15.32
C GLN A 636 9.85 -9.55 -14.89
N LEU A 637 8.56 -9.91 -14.88
CA LEU A 637 8.08 -11.29 -14.71
C LEU A 637 8.60 -12.17 -15.85
N ALA A 638 8.34 -11.79 -17.11
CA ALA A 638 8.69 -12.57 -18.29
C ALA A 638 10.21 -12.82 -18.43
N ILE A 639 11.07 -11.83 -18.15
CA ILE A 639 12.53 -12.03 -18.21
C ILE A 639 13.01 -12.94 -17.06
N THR A 640 12.41 -12.84 -15.87
CA THR A 640 12.78 -13.65 -14.71
C THR A 640 12.41 -15.12 -14.94
N HIS A 641 11.24 -15.38 -15.54
CA HIS A 641 10.82 -16.72 -15.95
C HIS A 641 11.74 -17.29 -17.05
N GLY A 642 12.01 -16.50 -18.11
CA GLY A 642 12.89 -16.95 -19.19
C GLY A 642 14.34 -17.20 -18.74
N ILE A 643 14.84 -16.47 -17.74
CA ILE A 643 16.14 -16.76 -17.10
C ILE A 643 16.07 -18.04 -16.27
N LEU A 644 14.98 -18.31 -15.53
CA LEU A 644 14.79 -19.60 -14.88
C LEU A 644 14.82 -20.74 -15.91
N GLU A 645 13.92 -20.75 -16.90
CA GLU A 645 13.83 -21.83 -17.89
C GLU A 645 15.16 -22.08 -18.63
N THR A 646 15.88 -21.01 -18.96
CA THR A 646 17.19 -21.09 -19.64
C THR A 646 18.30 -21.66 -18.73
N HIS A 647 18.29 -21.37 -17.42
CA HIS A 647 19.42 -21.63 -16.50
C HIS A 647 19.09 -22.58 -15.33
N TRP A 648 17.87 -23.13 -15.24
CA TRP A 648 17.45 -24.02 -14.16
C TRP A 648 18.21 -25.34 -14.16
N GLY A 649 18.48 -25.90 -15.33
CA GLY A 649 19.04 -27.24 -15.51
C GLY A 649 18.10 -28.36 -15.03
N ASP A 650 18.50 -29.61 -15.26
CA ASP A 650 17.80 -30.78 -14.71
C ASP A 650 17.99 -30.86 -13.18
N PRO A 651 16.91 -30.82 -12.36
CA PRO A 651 17.01 -30.98 -10.90
C PRO A 651 17.57 -32.34 -10.47
N HIS A 652 17.39 -33.40 -11.28
CA HIS A 652 17.85 -34.75 -10.96
C HIS A 652 19.37 -34.91 -11.12
N ALA A 653 20.02 -34.04 -11.90
CA ALA A 653 21.48 -33.98 -12.03
C ALA A 653 22.16 -33.65 -10.69
N GLY A 654 21.51 -32.84 -9.84
CA GLY A 654 22.02 -32.46 -8.52
C GLY A 654 23.44 -31.92 -8.58
N THR A 655 24.41 -32.68 -8.03
CA THR A 655 25.82 -32.24 -7.97
C THR A 655 26.61 -32.35 -9.28
N SER A 656 26.07 -32.94 -10.36
CA SER A 656 26.73 -33.00 -11.67
C SER A 656 26.48 -31.75 -12.54
N ASN A 657 25.44 -30.95 -12.23
CA ASN A 657 25.20 -29.65 -12.86
C ASN A 657 25.41 -28.48 -11.88
N PRO A 658 26.64 -28.25 -11.38
CA PRO A 658 26.89 -27.30 -10.31
C PRO A 658 26.80 -25.82 -10.71
N ALA A 659 26.50 -25.53 -11.99
CA ALA A 659 26.35 -24.18 -12.53
C ALA A 659 24.88 -23.77 -12.74
N SER A 660 23.92 -24.61 -12.32
CA SER A 660 22.48 -24.39 -12.54
C SER A 660 21.78 -23.67 -11.38
N LEU A 661 20.69 -22.97 -11.68
CA LEU A 661 19.88 -22.30 -10.66
C LEU A 661 19.19 -23.30 -9.72
N SER A 662 18.82 -24.50 -10.17
CA SER A 662 18.31 -25.56 -9.28
C SER A 662 19.35 -25.98 -8.24
N PHE A 663 20.61 -26.18 -8.66
CA PHE A 663 21.71 -26.50 -7.75
C PHE A 663 22.00 -25.36 -6.77
N PHE A 664 22.00 -24.10 -7.24
CA PHE A 664 22.19 -22.96 -6.35
C PHE A 664 21.03 -22.77 -5.36
N ASN A 665 19.79 -23.09 -5.73
CA ASN A 665 18.65 -23.08 -4.81
C ASN A 665 18.83 -24.11 -3.67
N THR A 666 19.40 -25.29 -3.97
CA THR A 666 19.79 -26.29 -2.96
C THR A 666 20.97 -25.84 -2.10
N VAL A 667 21.98 -25.16 -2.67
CA VAL A 667 23.12 -24.60 -1.90
C VAL A 667 22.68 -23.54 -0.89
N LEU A 668 21.58 -22.83 -1.17
CA LEU A 668 21.00 -21.78 -0.34
C LEU A 668 19.90 -22.27 0.63
N ASP A 669 19.60 -23.58 0.66
CA ASP A 669 18.51 -24.18 1.47
C ASP A 669 17.14 -23.48 1.30
N ARG A 670 16.87 -22.98 0.09
CA ARG A 670 15.62 -22.27 -0.24
C ARG A 670 14.50 -23.26 -0.58
N LYS A 671 13.25 -22.83 -0.39
CA LYS A 671 12.04 -23.62 -0.75
C LYS A 671 12.19 -24.20 -2.17
N PRO A 672 11.75 -25.44 -2.44
CA PRO A 672 11.75 -25.98 -3.80
C PRO A 672 10.94 -25.10 -4.75
N ILE A 673 11.54 -24.75 -5.89
CA ILE A 673 10.87 -24.05 -6.99
C ILE A 673 10.52 -25.11 -8.05
N VAL A 674 9.28 -25.08 -8.51
CA VAL A 674 8.73 -25.96 -9.55
C VAL A 674 8.38 -25.09 -10.75
N LEU A 675 8.85 -25.44 -11.95
CA LEU A 675 8.61 -24.68 -13.18
C LEU A 675 7.35 -25.12 -13.95
N THR A 676 6.65 -26.16 -13.48
CA THR A 676 5.39 -26.65 -14.08
C THR A 676 4.14 -26.00 -13.47
N SER A 677 4.33 -25.14 -12.47
CA SER A 677 3.34 -24.21 -11.91
C SER A 677 4.04 -22.86 -11.75
N LEU A 678 3.28 -21.78 -11.48
CA LEU A 678 3.87 -20.45 -11.44
C LEU A 678 4.74 -20.26 -10.19
N PRO A 679 6.05 -20.03 -10.34
CA PRO A 679 6.94 -19.95 -9.20
C PRO A 679 6.92 -18.53 -8.62
N PRO A 680 6.93 -18.35 -7.29
CA PRO A 680 6.73 -17.05 -6.66
C PRO A 680 7.82 -16.06 -7.12
N TYR A 681 7.38 -15.04 -7.89
CA TYR A 681 8.24 -14.17 -8.71
C TYR A 681 9.48 -13.67 -7.97
N ARG A 682 9.30 -13.19 -6.74
CA ARG A 682 10.39 -12.63 -5.93
C ARG A 682 11.41 -13.67 -5.51
N ALA A 683 10.99 -14.86 -5.07
CA ALA A 683 11.93 -15.92 -4.72
C ALA A 683 12.80 -16.31 -5.92
N CYS A 684 12.22 -16.28 -7.12
CA CYS A 684 12.90 -16.53 -8.39
C CYS A 684 13.91 -15.42 -8.75
N ARG A 685 13.43 -14.17 -8.74
CA ARG A 685 14.23 -12.96 -8.99
C ARG A 685 15.39 -12.85 -7.99
N ASP A 686 15.11 -13.10 -6.72
CA ASP A 686 16.08 -12.97 -5.62
C ASP A 686 17.04 -14.16 -5.58
N LEU A 687 16.66 -15.33 -6.08
CA LEU A 687 17.61 -16.40 -6.37
C LEU A 687 18.59 -15.94 -7.47
N ILE A 688 18.08 -15.49 -8.61
CA ILE A 688 18.92 -15.01 -9.73
C ILE A 688 19.87 -13.89 -9.28
N LEU A 689 19.36 -12.89 -8.55
CA LEU A 689 20.18 -11.76 -8.09
C LEU A 689 21.14 -12.14 -6.95
N THR A 690 20.78 -13.03 -6.01
CA THR A 690 21.73 -13.51 -4.98
C THR A 690 22.85 -14.35 -5.60
N VAL A 691 22.53 -15.21 -6.59
CA VAL A 691 23.53 -16.02 -7.30
C VAL A 691 24.45 -15.11 -8.13
N LEU A 692 23.92 -14.09 -8.81
CA LEU A 692 24.71 -13.06 -9.49
C LEU A 692 25.69 -12.38 -8.51
N SER A 693 25.24 -11.95 -7.33
CA SER A 693 26.11 -11.33 -6.32
C SER A 693 27.21 -12.27 -5.83
N GLY A 694 26.88 -13.53 -5.53
CA GLY A 694 27.87 -14.54 -5.15
C GLY A 694 28.91 -14.81 -6.25
N CYS A 695 28.48 -14.83 -7.51
CA CYS A 695 29.35 -15.00 -8.67
C CYS A 695 30.25 -13.78 -8.91
N LEU A 696 29.72 -12.55 -8.82
CA LEU A 696 30.50 -11.31 -8.96
C LEU A 696 31.58 -11.22 -7.87
N LEU A 697 31.23 -11.51 -6.61
CA LEU A 697 32.18 -11.53 -5.49
C LEU A 697 33.27 -12.59 -5.69
N HIS A 698 32.92 -13.80 -6.16
CA HIS A 698 33.92 -14.83 -6.48
C HIS A 698 34.84 -14.42 -7.66
N CYS A 699 34.29 -13.79 -8.69
CA CYS A 699 35.08 -13.27 -9.80
C CYS A 699 36.05 -12.16 -9.34
N LEU A 700 35.66 -11.35 -8.36
CA LEU A 700 36.50 -10.32 -7.75
C LEU A 700 37.68 -10.91 -6.96
N GLU A 701 37.49 -12.04 -6.26
CA GLU A 701 38.58 -12.81 -5.64
C GLU A 701 39.59 -13.29 -6.70
N ARG A 702 39.10 -13.92 -7.78
CA ARG A 702 39.94 -14.43 -8.89
C ARG A 702 40.73 -13.34 -9.61
N VAL A 703 40.09 -12.21 -9.92
CA VAL A 703 40.73 -11.08 -10.63
C VAL A 703 41.69 -10.31 -9.74
N SER A 704 41.38 -10.13 -8.45
CA SER A 704 42.28 -9.44 -7.51
C SER A 704 43.49 -10.26 -7.08
N GLY A 705 43.47 -11.58 -7.28
CA GLY A 705 44.50 -12.50 -6.80
C GLY A 705 44.59 -12.58 -5.27
N LYS A 706 43.56 -12.12 -4.55
CA LYS A 706 43.50 -12.13 -3.08
C LYS A 706 42.66 -13.31 -2.59
N SER A 707 43.18 -14.02 -1.59
CA SER A 707 42.51 -15.12 -0.91
C SER A 707 41.50 -14.68 0.17
N ASP A 708 41.36 -13.37 0.40
CA ASP A 708 40.45 -12.77 1.36
C ASP A 708 39.89 -11.45 0.78
N LEU A 709 38.57 -11.32 0.75
CA LEU A 709 37.89 -10.08 0.36
C LEU A 709 38.02 -8.97 1.40
N GLU A 710 38.23 -9.27 2.68
CA GLU A 710 38.47 -8.20 3.67
C GLU A 710 39.85 -7.57 3.47
N GLU A 711 40.92 -8.33 3.26
CA GLU A 711 42.25 -7.80 2.95
C GLU A 711 42.24 -6.95 1.66
N TYR A 712 41.55 -7.43 0.62
CA TYR A 712 41.31 -6.66 -0.60
C TYR A 712 40.52 -5.37 -0.29
N ALA A 713 39.39 -5.47 0.41
CA ALA A 713 38.55 -4.32 0.76
C ALA A 713 39.28 -3.30 1.64
N ARG A 714 40.22 -3.71 2.51
CA ARG A 714 41.04 -2.78 3.33
C ARG A 714 42.08 -2.01 2.49
N THR A 715 42.47 -2.51 1.32
CA THR A 715 43.61 -1.96 0.54
C THR A 715 43.23 -1.37 -0.82
N VAL A 716 42.09 -1.75 -1.40
CA VAL A 716 41.65 -1.31 -2.73
C VAL A 716 41.23 0.17 -2.78
N SER A 717 41.58 0.87 -3.86
CA SER A 717 41.03 2.18 -4.25
C SER A 717 39.87 2.04 -5.25
N PHE A 718 38.98 3.02 -5.34
CA PHE A 718 37.82 2.95 -6.26
C PHE A 718 38.23 2.75 -7.74
N ALA A 719 39.35 3.35 -8.16
CA ALA A 719 39.91 3.16 -9.50
C ALA A 719 40.28 1.69 -9.77
N GLN A 720 40.97 1.04 -8.82
CA GLN A 720 41.33 -0.39 -8.92
C GLN A 720 40.10 -1.30 -8.86
N LEU A 721 39.09 -0.97 -8.04
CA LEU A 721 37.83 -1.71 -8.02
C LEU A 721 37.13 -1.65 -9.39
N ARG A 722 37.09 -0.47 -10.02
CA ARG A 722 36.55 -0.32 -11.39
C ARG A 722 37.35 -1.06 -12.46
N GLU A 723 38.69 -1.05 -12.36
CA GLU A 723 39.58 -1.82 -13.25
C GLU A 723 39.36 -3.32 -13.11
N HIS A 724 39.22 -3.82 -11.88
CA HIS A 724 38.92 -5.22 -11.62
C HIS A 724 37.51 -5.59 -12.13
N VAL A 725 36.49 -4.76 -11.91
CA VAL A 725 35.14 -4.99 -12.48
C VAL A 725 35.15 -4.97 -14.01
N SER A 726 35.89 -4.06 -14.65
CA SER A 726 36.08 -4.07 -16.11
C SER A 726 36.73 -5.37 -16.59
N THR A 727 37.66 -5.92 -15.81
CA THR A 727 38.30 -7.22 -16.10
C THR A 727 37.29 -8.37 -15.95
N ILE A 728 36.47 -8.39 -14.88
CA ILE A 728 35.37 -9.35 -14.71
C ILE A 728 34.43 -9.32 -15.92
N MET A 729 34.01 -8.13 -16.38
CA MET A 729 33.13 -7.99 -17.54
C MET A 729 33.77 -8.57 -18.81
N SER A 730 35.06 -8.28 -19.07
CA SER A 730 35.78 -8.79 -20.25
C SER A 730 36.12 -10.29 -20.21
N THR A 731 36.23 -10.89 -19.02
CA THR A 731 36.66 -12.30 -18.86
C THR A 731 35.51 -13.25 -18.60
N TYR A 732 34.49 -12.84 -17.85
CA TYR A 732 33.43 -13.70 -17.32
C TYR A 732 32.01 -13.32 -17.76
N VAL A 733 31.85 -12.26 -18.57
CA VAL A 733 30.56 -11.83 -19.14
C VAL A 733 30.61 -11.69 -20.67
N ASP A 734 31.80 -11.66 -21.29
CA ASP A 734 31.94 -11.52 -22.74
C ASP A 734 31.43 -12.75 -23.52
N VAL A 735 30.44 -12.52 -24.37
CA VAL A 735 29.83 -13.52 -25.26
C VAL A 735 30.84 -14.06 -26.29
N ASN A 736 31.87 -13.28 -26.65
CA ASN A 736 32.90 -13.72 -27.60
C ASN A 736 33.76 -14.86 -27.04
N ALA A 737 34.00 -14.91 -25.72
CA ALA A 737 34.70 -16.01 -25.08
C ALA A 737 33.88 -17.31 -25.09
N VAL A 738 32.56 -17.21 -24.83
CA VAL A 738 31.61 -18.33 -24.99
C VAL A 738 31.59 -18.82 -26.44
N ALA A 739 31.59 -17.91 -27.42
CA ALA A 739 31.65 -18.25 -28.83
C ALA A 739 32.98 -18.95 -29.21
N ALA A 740 34.12 -18.51 -28.67
CA ALA A 740 35.42 -19.15 -28.90
C ALA A 740 35.48 -20.59 -28.35
N LEU A 741 34.94 -20.84 -27.15
CA LEU A 741 34.84 -22.17 -26.57
C LEU A 741 33.94 -23.10 -27.42
N ARG A 742 32.80 -22.58 -27.89
CA ARG A 742 31.85 -23.31 -28.77
C ARG A 742 32.46 -23.62 -30.13
N ASN A 743 33.09 -22.64 -30.78
CA ASN A 743 33.80 -22.85 -32.05
C ASN A 743 34.91 -23.91 -31.91
N SER A 744 35.70 -23.87 -30.84
CA SER A 744 36.75 -24.87 -30.58
C SER A 744 36.18 -26.29 -30.45
N ARG A 745 35.03 -26.46 -29.77
CA ARG A 745 34.31 -27.74 -29.70
C ARG A 745 33.76 -28.17 -31.05
N GLU A 746 33.15 -27.26 -31.80
CA GLU A 746 32.63 -27.56 -33.13
C GLU A 746 33.72 -27.96 -34.12
N GLU A 747 34.87 -27.28 -34.10
CA GLU A 747 36.04 -27.64 -34.90
C GLU A 747 36.61 -29.01 -34.51
N GLU A 748 36.64 -29.35 -33.22
CA GLU A 748 37.01 -30.71 -32.78
C GLU A 748 36.08 -31.76 -33.41
N VAL A 749 34.76 -31.56 -33.34
CA VAL A 749 33.77 -32.49 -33.90
C VAL A 749 33.89 -32.60 -35.42
N LYS A 750 34.03 -31.46 -36.13
CA LYS A 750 34.24 -31.41 -37.59
C LYS A 750 35.53 -32.13 -38.00
N ASN A 751 36.62 -31.93 -37.26
CA ASN A 751 37.91 -32.58 -37.51
C ASN A 751 37.86 -34.09 -37.26
N ARG A 752 37.19 -34.55 -36.20
CA ARG A 752 36.97 -36.00 -35.96
C ARG A 752 36.13 -36.63 -37.07
N ALA A 753 35.06 -35.98 -37.51
CA ALA A 753 34.21 -36.46 -38.61
C ALA A 753 34.95 -36.51 -39.97
N ALA A 754 35.87 -35.57 -40.22
CA ALA A 754 36.77 -35.61 -41.37
C ALA A 754 37.78 -36.78 -41.29
N GLN A 755 38.32 -37.05 -40.10
CA GLN A 755 39.25 -38.16 -39.88
C GLN A 755 38.57 -39.54 -40.00
N SER A 756 37.29 -39.67 -39.62
CA SER A 756 36.53 -40.92 -39.80
C SER A 756 36.03 -41.15 -41.23
N THR A 757 36.22 -40.20 -42.16
CA THR A 757 35.75 -40.29 -43.55
C THR A 757 36.88 -40.36 -44.60
N SER A 758 38.15 -40.24 -44.19
CA SER A 758 39.30 -40.47 -45.09
C SER A 758 39.65 -41.96 -45.22
N PRO A 759 39.65 -42.55 -46.43
CA PRO A 759 40.01 -43.96 -46.61
C PRO A 759 41.53 -44.18 -46.48
N THR A 760 41.92 -45.16 -45.66
CA THR A 760 43.33 -45.51 -45.40
C THR A 760 44.02 -46.03 -46.66
N ALA A 761 45.14 -45.42 -47.05
CA ALA A 761 45.90 -45.79 -48.24
C ALA A 761 47.40 -46.02 -47.92
N ALA A 762 47.97 -47.04 -48.56
CA ALA A 762 49.33 -47.57 -48.36
C ALA A 762 49.59 -48.23 -46.98
N SER A 763 50.51 -49.19 -46.86
CA SER A 763 51.54 -49.63 -47.83
C SER A 763 51.51 -51.13 -48.13
N THR A 764 52.04 -51.50 -49.30
CA THR A 764 52.30 -52.89 -49.70
C THR A 764 53.65 -52.92 -50.42
N GLN A 765 54.57 -53.78 -49.97
CA GLN A 765 55.82 -54.11 -50.68
C GLN A 765 56.16 -55.59 -50.43
N ASP A 766 56.14 -56.36 -51.51
CA ASP A 766 57.19 -57.27 -52.02
C ASP A 766 58.38 -57.59 -51.08
N GLN A 767 58.96 -58.81 -51.04
CA GLN A 767 58.81 -60.02 -51.86
C GLN A 767 59.36 -61.23 -51.04
N ALA A 768 58.70 -62.38 -50.98
CA ALA A 768 58.97 -63.61 -51.78
C ALA A 768 59.58 -64.77 -50.94
N ASP A 769 59.30 -66.02 -51.35
CA ASP A 769 59.84 -67.32 -50.89
C ASP A 769 59.64 -67.72 -49.39
N THR A 770 59.46 -68.99 -49.00
CA THR A 770 59.42 -70.27 -49.76
C THR A 770 58.49 -71.33 -49.13
N ALA A 771 57.98 -72.23 -49.98
CA ALA A 771 57.75 -73.68 -49.75
C ALA A 771 56.70 -74.24 -48.74
N GLN A 772 55.97 -75.25 -49.27
CA GLN A 772 55.46 -76.49 -48.64
C GLN A 772 54.21 -76.50 -47.72
N ALA A 773 53.21 -77.24 -48.20
CA ALA A 773 52.09 -77.87 -47.48
C ALA A 773 52.44 -79.38 -47.20
N PRO A 774 51.54 -80.32 -46.80
CA PRO A 774 50.09 -80.25 -46.60
C PRO A 774 49.60 -80.87 -45.22
N PRO A 775 48.62 -81.80 -45.07
CA PRO A 775 47.32 -81.39 -44.51
C PRO A 775 46.64 -82.31 -43.44
N ALA A 776 45.60 -81.75 -42.79
CA ALA A 776 44.38 -82.45 -42.30
C ALA A 776 44.49 -83.45 -41.10
N PRO A 777 43.36 -83.91 -40.46
CA PRO A 777 41.98 -83.40 -40.47
C PRO A 777 41.43 -83.25 -39.00
N PRO A 778 40.20 -83.63 -38.52
CA PRO A 778 39.50 -82.81 -37.50
C PRO A 778 38.97 -83.53 -36.22
N ARG A 779 38.54 -82.77 -35.19
CA ARG A 779 37.38 -83.10 -34.30
C ARG A 779 37.09 -82.03 -33.24
N ALA A 780 35.87 -82.09 -32.69
CA ALA A 780 35.41 -81.47 -31.44
C ALA A 780 34.84 -82.59 -30.53
N PRO A 781 34.25 -82.31 -29.34
CA PRO A 781 34.48 -81.26 -28.33
C PRO A 781 34.97 -81.86 -26.98
N PRO A 782 35.21 -81.03 -25.94
CA PRO A 782 34.43 -81.15 -24.67
C PRO A 782 34.16 -79.77 -24.02
N GLY A 783 33.52 -79.59 -22.85
CA GLY A 783 32.85 -80.49 -21.90
C GLY A 783 32.69 -79.82 -20.51
N LEU A 784 31.77 -80.30 -19.65
CA LEU A 784 31.39 -79.66 -18.36
C LEU A 784 32.04 -80.29 -17.09
N ALA A 785 31.72 -79.73 -15.91
CA ALA A 785 32.05 -80.13 -14.52
C ALA A 785 33.42 -79.63 -13.98
N SER A 786 33.71 -79.52 -12.66
CA SER A 786 33.15 -80.12 -11.43
C SER A 786 33.56 -79.29 -10.17
N LEU A 787 32.99 -79.28 -8.94
CA LEU A 787 31.76 -79.82 -8.30
C LEU A 787 31.61 -79.24 -6.85
N VAL A 788 30.36 -79.08 -6.35
CA VAL A 788 29.85 -79.25 -4.94
C VAL A 788 30.42 -78.44 -3.74
N ALA A 789 29.52 -77.72 -3.03
CA ALA A 789 29.28 -77.86 -1.56
C ALA A 789 27.96 -77.18 -1.05
N SER A 790 27.27 -77.92 -0.17
CA SER A 790 26.12 -77.68 0.75
C SER A 790 26.17 -76.45 1.70
N SER A 791 25.11 -75.98 2.40
CA SER A 791 23.64 -76.26 2.45
C SER A 791 22.88 -75.37 3.48
N ALA A 792 21.54 -75.24 3.33
CA ALA A 792 20.53 -74.87 4.37
C ALA A 792 20.54 -73.40 4.89
N ASP A 793 19.46 -72.82 5.48
CA ASP A 793 18.12 -73.37 5.82
C ASP A 793 16.98 -72.31 5.84
N ALA A 794 15.72 -72.80 5.80
CA ALA A 794 14.46 -72.38 6.50
C ALA A 794 14.25 -70.96 7.12
N ARG A 795 13.03 -70.36 7.25
CA ARG A 795 11.62 -70.81 7.05
C ARG A 795 10.57 -69.65 7.18
N MET A 796 9.56 -69.58 6.27
CA MET A 796 8.07 -69.74 6.50
C MET A 796 7.24 -68.83 7.50
N PRO A 797 5.87 -68.72 7.41
CA PRO A 797 4.85 -69.15 6.41
C PRO A 797 3.69 -68.08 6.13
N PRO A 798 2.36 -68.36 5.83
CA PRO A 798 1.62 -67.66 4.74
C PRO A 798 0.10 -67.32 5.01
N LEU A 799 -0.73 -67.04 3.98
CA LEU A 799 -1.95 -67.84 3.60
C LEU A 799 -2.95 -67.22 2.56
N ALA A 800 -3.15 -67.96 1.46
CA ALA A 800 -4.39 -68.26 0.70
C ALA A 800 -5.25 -67.22 -0.13
N PRO A 801 -5.95 -67.66 -1.23
CA PRO A 801 -6.70 -66.85 -2.22
C PRO A 801 -8.24 -67.23 -2.21
N PRO A 802 -9.11 -67.31 -3.28
CA PRO A 802 -9.03 -67.04 -4.74
C PRO A 802 -10.32 -66.44 -5.45
N LEU A 803 -10.37 -66.54 -6.80
CA LEU A 803 -11.53 -66.55 -7.77
C LEU A 803 -11.90 -65.28 -8.60
N ALA A 804 -12.47 -65.54 -9.80
CA ALA A 804 -12.92 -64.63 -10.88
C ALA A 804 -14.31 -65.09 -11.43
N PRO A 805 -14.97 -64.49 -12.47
CA PRO A 805 -14.68 -64.81 -13.91
C PRO A 805 -15.09 -63.66 -14.94
N PRO A 806 -15.56 -63.82 -16.24
CA PRO A 806 -15.03 -63.01 -17.38
C PRO A 806 -16.06 -62.53 -18.50
N LEU A 807 -15.56 -62.20 -19.74
CA LEU A 807 -16.24 -62.11 -21.08
C LEU A 807 -16.92 -60.77 -21.53
N ALA A 808 -17.10 -60.36 -22.82
CA ALA A 808 -16.45 -60.65 -24.14
C ALA A 808 -16.99 -59.75 -25.33
N SER A 809 -16.35 -59.81 -26.53
CA SER A 809 -16.84 -59.47 -27.93
C SER A 809 -16.98 -57.99 -28.44
N SER A 810 -17.13 -57.63 -29.74
CA SER A 810 -16.38 -57.95 -31.00
C SER A 810 -16.81 -57.18 -32.32
N SER A 811 -15.86 -56.61 -33.10
CA SER A 811 -15.84 -56.48 -34.61
C SER A 811 -16.75 -55.42 -35.37
N PRO A 812 -16.72 -55.23 -36.74
CA PRO A 812 -15.79 -54.29 -37.45
C PRO A 812 -16.26 -53.49 -38.75
N SER A 813 -15.47 -52.46 -39.18
CA SER A 813 -15.23 -51.96 -40.59
C SER A 813 -16.34 -51.19 -41.40
N PRO A 814 -16.07 -50.53 -42.59
CA PRO A 814 -14.82 -49.96 -43.20
C PRO A 814 -14.92 -48.60 -44.02
N ARG A 815 -13.76 -48.01 -44.43
CA ARG A 815 -13.50 -47.01 -45.56
C ARG A 815 -13.96 -45.52 -45.40
N ALA A 816 -13.62 -44.50 -46.24
CA ALA A 816 -12.46 -44.07 -47.12
C ALA A 816 -12.85 -42.76 -47.93
N PRO A 817 -12.06 -42.18 -48.89
CA PRO A 817 -10.71 -41.54 -48.87
C PRO A 817 -10.59 -40.15 -49.63
N ALA A 818 -9.36 -39.58 -49.72
CA ALA A 818 -8.85 -38.49 -50.63
C ALA A 818 -9.23 -37.00 -50.31
N PRO A 819 -8.50 -35.95 -50.80
CA PRO A 819 -7.35 -35.89 -51.76
C PRO A 819 -6.08 -35.14 -51.24
N VAL A 820 -5.15 -34.75 -52.15
CA VAL A 820 -3.81 -34.10 -51.93
C VAL A 820 -3.59 -33.04 -53.03
N PRO A 821 -3.18 -31.76 -52.74
CA PRO A 821 -1.78 -31.26 -52.92
C PRO A 821 -1.44 -29.97 -52.08
N PRO A 822 -0.35 -29.19 -52.34
CA PRO A 822 1.07 -29.53 -52.58
C PRO A 822 2.10 -28.77 -51.68
N SER A 823 3.29 -29.36 -51.54
CA SER A 823 4.63 -28.73 -51.31
C SER A 823 4.77 -27.37 -50.57
N SER A 824 5.39 -27.42 -49.38
CA SER A 824 6.15 -26.30 -48.79
C SER A 824 7.67 -26.53 -48.93
N VAL A 825 8.45 -25.45 -48.91
CA VAL A 825 9.93 -25.47 -48.96
C VAL A 825 10.49 -25.64 -47.54
N PRO A 826 11.53 -26.46 -47.30
CA PRO A 826 11.96 -26.80 -45.94
C PRO A 826 12.61 -25.63 -45.18
N SER A 827 12.22 -25.50 -43.91
CA SER A 827 12.83 -24.60 -42.92
C SER A 827 14.06 -25.29 -42.28
N PRO A 828 15.14 -24.55 -41.92
CA PRO A 828 16.38 -25.13 -41.38
C PRO A 828 16.27 -25.52 -39.89
N ALA A 829 15.28 -26.34 -39.55
CA ALA A 829 15.06 -26.89 -38.20
C ALA A 829 15.27 -28.42 -38.14
N ALA A 830 15.55 -29.08 -39.27
CA ALA A 830 15.75 -30.53 -39.36
C ALA A 830 17.26 -30.86 -39.50
N ALA A 831 17.99 -30.79 -38.39
CA ALA A 831 19.41 -31.17 -38.30
C ALA A 831 19.76 -32.02 -37.06
N VAL A 832 18.75 -32.47 -36.31
CA VAL A 832 18.87 -33.39 -35.15
C VAL A 832 17.63 -34.30 -35.08
N ASP A 833 17.42 -35.11 -36.12
CA ASP A 833 16.67 -36.38 -36.02
C ASP A 833 16.79 -37.19 -37.32
N ALA A 834 17.93 -37.89 -37.50
CA ALA A 834 18.18 -38.69 -38.70
C ALA A 834 19.26 -39.78 -38.52
N LEU A 835 19.24 -40.58 -37.43
CA LEU A 835 20.04 -41.82 -37.31
C LEU A 835 19.58 -42.71 -36.12
N SER A 836 18.45 -43.40 -36.27
CA SER A 836 17.89 -44.28 -35.23
C SER A 836 17.15 -45.52 -35.81
N ALA A 837 17.69 -46.11 -36.88
CA ALA A 837 17.05 -47.22 -37.59
C ALA A 837 18.03 -48.29 -38.15
N SER A 838 18.97 -48.77 -37.33
CA SER A 838 19.70 -50.03 -37.58
C SER A 838 20.15 -50.65 -36.27
N GLY A 839 19.63 -51.82 -35.93
CA GLY A 839 20.11 -52.59 -34.77
C GLY A 839 21.27 -53.47 -35.16
N ASP A 840 22.44 -53.23 -34.57
CA ASP A 840 23.56 -54.16 -34.48
C ASP A 840 24.32 -53.85 -33.18
N ASP A 841 24.55 -54.86 -32.34
CA ASP A 841 25.30 -54.71 -31.09
C ASP A 841 26.79 -54.50 -31.38
N ASN A 842 27.24 -53.25 -31.41
CA ASN A 842 28.66 -52.92 -31.32
C ASN A 842 28.90 -51.63 -30.53
N ASN A 843 29.81 -51.74 -29.55
CA ASN A 843 30.10 -50.73 -28.54
C ASN A 843 30.92 -49.56 -29.12
N GLN A 844 30.27 -48.63 -29.83
CA GLN A 844 30.89 -47.37 -30.25
C GLN A 844 30.94 -46.38 -29.07
N GLU A 845 32.13 -45.88 -28.76
CA GLU A 845 32.32 -44.88 -27.71
C GLU A 845 31.62 -43.56 -28.10
N LEU A 846 30.80 -43.04 -27.18
CA LEU A 846 30.12 -41.75 -27.34
C LEU A 846 31.12 -40.60 -27.56
N PRO A 847 30.76 -39.51 -28.27
CA PRO A 847 31.69 -38.42 -28.61
C PRO A 847 32.21 -37.65 -27.39
N LYS A 848 33.23 -38.18 -26.71
CA LYS A 848 33.91 -37.54 -25.59
C LYS A 848 34.63 -36.27 -26.07
N TRP A 849 34.00 -35.11 -25.86
CA TRP A 849 34.58 -33.79 -26.15
C TRP A 849 35.87 -33.57 -25.34
N THR A 850 36.87 -32.93 -25.95
CA THR A 850 38.11 -32.50 -25.25
C THR A 850 38.36 -31.00 -25.35
N GLN A 851 37.61 -30.29 -26.20
CA GLN A 851 37.62 -28.83 -26.33
C GLN A 851 36.29 -28.21 -25.84
N GLY A 852 36.34 -26.92 -25.52
CA GLY A 852 35.23 -26.19 -24.87
C GLY A 852 35.04 -26.55 -23.39
N ASP A 853 34.11 -25.88 -22.72
CA ASP A 853 33.80 -26.11 -21.29
C ASP A 853 32.35 -25.68 -21.02
N VAL A 854 31.45 -26.66 -20.94
CA VAL A 854 30.00 -26.39 -20.85
C VAL A 854 29.64 -25.69 -19.56
N LEU A 855 30.28 -26.03 -18.43
CA LEU A 855 29.98 -25.42 -17.14
C LEU A 855 30.42 -23.95 -17.11
N HIS A 856 31.56 -23.64 -17.74
CA HIS A 856 32.04 -22.27 -17.88
C HIS A 856 31.19 -21.46 -18.87
N GLU A 857 30.84 -22.03 -20.02
CA GLU A 857 29.94 -21.40 -20.99
C GLU A 857 28.57 -21.07 -20.38
N ASN A 858 28.00 -22.00 -19.61
CA ASN A 858 26.70 -21.81 -18.96
C ASN A 858 26.74 -20.68 -17.93
N ILE A 859 27.73 -20.66 -17.03
CA ILE A 859 27.79 -19.62 -15.98
C ILE A 859 28.06 -18.23 -16.57
N MET A 860 28.82 -18.11 -17.67
CA MET A 860 29.05 -16.84 -18.37
C MET A 860 27.76 -16.30 -19.03
N LEU A 861 26.95 -17.19 -19.62
CA LEU A 861 25.63 -16.81 -20.15
C LEU A 861 24.68 -16.38 -19.01
N PHE A 862 24.66 -17.11 -17.89
CA PHE A 862 23.90 -16.72 -16.70
C PHE A 862 24.30 -15.34 -16.18
N MET A 863 25.61 -15.09 -16.03
CA MET A 863 26.15 -13.80 -15.57
C MET A 863 25.68 -12.64 -16.44
N ARG A 864 25.72 -12.80 -17.77
CA ARG A 864 25.18 -11.81 -18.71
C ARG A 864 23.68 -11.60 -18.49
N ASP A 865 22.89 -12.66 -18.50
CA ASP A 865 21.43 -12.56 -18.49
C ASP A 865 20.90 -11.98 -17.17
N ALA A 866 21.49 -12.38 -16.04
CA ALA A 866 21.20 -11.81 -14.72
C ALA A 866 21.63 -10.33 -14.60
N LEU A 867 22.73 -9.91 -15.24
CA LEU A 867 23.11 -8.49 -15.32
C LEU A 867 22.13 -7.67 -16.16
N VAL A 868 21.54 -8.24 -17.22
CA VAL A 868 20.48 -7.57 -18.01
C VAL A 868 19.20 -7.39 -17.18
N LEU A 869 18.76 -8.41 -16.42
CA LEU A 869 17.68 -8.26 -15.42
C LEU A 869 17.99 -7.15 -14.40
N ARG A 870 19.22 -7.13 -13.88
CA ARG A 870 19.65 -6.13 -12.90
C ARG A 870 19.63 -4.72 -13.46
N GLU A 871 20.20 -4.50 -14.64
CA GLU A 871 20.18 -3.21 -15.34
C GLU A 871 18.76 -2.73 -15.63
N PHE A 872 17.88 -3.60 -16.14
CA PHE A 872 16.49 -3.26 -16.44
C PHE A 872 15.72 -2.81 -15.17
N LYS A 873 15.81 -3.60 -14.09
CA LYS A 873 15.18 -3.29 -12.80
C LYS A 873 15.73 -1.99 -12.18
N ASP A 874 17.04 -1.78 -12.23
CA ASP A 874 17.67 -0.61 -11.62
C ASP A 874 17.41 0.66 -12.46
N ALA A 875 17.41 0.57 -13.79
CA ALA A 875 17.01 1.66 -14.69
C ALA A 875 15.55 2.08 -14.50
N ILE A 876 14.63 1.12 -14.26
CA ILE A 876 13.24 1.38 -13.83
C ILE A 876 13.24 2.16 -12.51
N LYS A 877 13.86 1.61 -11.45
CA LYS A 877 13.81 2.19 -10.09
C LYS A 877 14.38 3.61 -10.01
N ASP A 878 15.47 3.86 -10.73
CA ASP A 878 16.17 5.16 -10.73
C ASP A 878 15.60 6.14 -11.79
N GLY A 879 14.73 5.68 -12.70
CA GLY A 879 13.95 6.51 -13.63
C GLY A 879 14.66 6.89 -14.95
N TYR A 880 15.47 6.01 -15.54
CA TYR A 880 16.26 6.28 -16.75
C TYR A 880 15.65 5.64 -18.01
N SER A 881 14.87 6.42 -18.76
CA SER A 881 14.06 5.89 -19.87
C SER A 881 14.89 5.43 -21.07
N GLY A 882 16.04 6.02 -21.34
CA GLY A 882 16.92 5.54 -22.41
C GLY A 882 17.71 4.30 -22.00
N ARG A 883 18.09 4.15 -20.72
CA ARG A 883 18.63 2.87 -20.19
C ARG A 883 17.61 1.74 -20.36
N ILE A 884 16.35 2.01 -20.04
CA ILE A 884 15.21 1.11 -20.26
C ILE A 884 15.09 0.72 -21.74
N ILE A 885 15.12 1.67 -22.69
CA ILE A 885 15.07 1.38 -24.14
C ILE A 885 16.25 0.48 -24.57
N ARG A 886 17.47 0.77 -24.09
CA ARG A 886 18.66 -0.04 -24.40
C ARG A 886 18.53 -1.47 -23.87
N ALA A 887 17.95 -1.67 -22.67
CA ALA A 887 17.64 -3.01 -22.17
C ALA A 887 16.59 -3.71 -23.04
N LEU A 888 15.45 -3.07 -23.33
CA LEU A 888 14.33 -3.64 -24.10
C LEU A 888 14.74 -4.11 -25.50
N LYS A 889 15.62 -3.36 -26.19
CA LYS A 889 16.22 -3.80 -27.47
C LYS A 889 16.87 -5.19 -27.38
N LEU A 890 17.57 -5.49 -26.28
CA LEU A 890 18.15 -6.80 -26.04
C LEU A 890 17.10 -7.83 -25.57
N LEU A 891 16.11 -7.42 -24.78
CA LEU A 891 15.01 -8.30 -24.35
C LEU A 891 14.19 -8.83 -25.52
N ALA A 892 14.00 -8.05 -26.58
CA ALA A 892 13.34 -8.50 -27.82
C ALA A 892 14.04 -9.74 -28.43
N LEU A 893 15.37 -9.81 -28.34
CA LEU A 893 16.16 -10.97 -28.74
C LEU A 893 16.05 -12.09 -27.70
N MET A 894 16.22 -11.79 -26.41
CA MET A 894 16.16 -12.80 -25.35
C MET A 894 14.82 -13.53 -25.34
N TYR A 895 13.68 -12.81 -25.28
CA TYR A 895 12.34 -13.39 -25.34
C TYR A 895 12.11 -14.25 -26.59
N ARG A 896 12.63 -13.84 -27.76
CA ARG A 896 12.50 -14.62 -28.99
C ARG A 896 13.32 -15.92 -28.95
N GLY A 897 14.43 -15.94 -28.22
CA GLY A 897 15.30 -17.10 -28.09
C GLY A 897 15.02 -18.03 -26.90
N SER A 898 14.35 -17.55 -25.84
CA SER A 898 13.86 -18.37 -24.72
C SER A 898 12.44 -18.90 -24.91
N GLY A 899 11.67 -18.37 -25.86
CA GLY A 899 10.34 -18.90 -26.24
C GLY A 899 9.16 -17.98 -25.93
N HIS A 900 9.35 -16.86 -25.22
CA HIS A 900 8.33 -15.86 -24.90
C HIS A 900 7.95 -15.02 -26.14
N THR A 901 7.45 -15.67 -27.19
CA THR A 901 7.25 -15.07 -28.51
C THR A 901 6.26 -13.91 -28.51
N LYS A 902 5.29 -13.91 -27.60
CA LYS A 902 4.27 -12.85 -27.44
C LYS A 902 4.90 -11.53 -26.98
N TYR A 903 5.73 -11.57 -25.93
CA TYR A 903 6.51 -10.40 -25.47
C TYR A 903 7.56 -9.95 -26.50
N ALA A 904 8.17 -10.88 -27.24
CA ALA A 904 9.06 -10.52 -28.35
C ALA A 904 8.33 -9.74 -29.45
N HIS A 905 7.09 -10.14 -29.80
CA HIS A 905 6.25 -9.47 -30.79
C HIS A 905 5.75 -8.10 -30.29
N GLU A 906 5.43 -7.95 -29.00
CA GLU A 906 5.16 -6.65 -28.39
C GLU A 906 6.36 -5.70 -28.54
N LEU A 907 7.58 -6.17 -28.30
CA LEU A 907 8.76 -5.31 -28.45
C LEU A 907 9.05 -4.92 -29.91
N LEU A 908 8.53 -5.65 -30.91
CA LEU A 908 8.50 -5.16 -32.30
C LEU A 908 7.57 -3.94 -32.44
N HIS A 909 6.37 -3.98 -31.85
CA HIS A 909 5.49 -2.81 -31.78
C HIS A 909 6.15 -1.63 -31.06
N LEU A 910 6.80 -1.87 -29.92
CA LEU A 910 7.44 -0.79 -29.15
C LEU A 910 8.66 -0.19 -29.87
N ALA A 911 9.53 -1.01 -30.47
CA ALA A 911 10.66 -0.53 -31.25
C ALA A 911 10.19 0.32 -32.44
N HIS A 912 9.18 -0.15 -33.17
CA HIS A 912 8.60 0.60 -34.29
C HIS A 912 7.95 1.91 -33.84
N ASN A 913 7.27 1.90 -32.69
CA ASN A 913 6.67 3.07 -32.08
C ASN A 913 7.70 4.14 -31.71
N LEU A 914 8.81 3.76 -31.08
CA LEU A 914 9.89 4.66 -30.67
C LEU A 914 10.71 5.22 -31.85
N ALA A 915 10.88 4.41 -32.90
CA ALA A 915 11.67 4.76 -34.09
C ALA A 915 10.89 5.62 -35.10
N HIS A 916 9.71 5.14 -35.54
CA HIS A 916 9.04 5.67 -36.74
C HIS A 916 7.56 6.07 -36.56
N VAL A 917 6.80 5.39 -35.69
CA VAL A 917 5.33 5.62 -35.65
C VAL A 917 4.94 6.81 -34.77
N TRP A 918 5.52 6.98 -33.58
CA TRP A 918 5.15 8.09 -32.69
C TRP A 918 5.85 9.40 -33.09
N PRO A 919 5.09 10.50 -33.33
CA PRO A 919 5.66 11.83 -33.48
C PRO A 919 6.56 12.18 -32.29
N LYS A 920 7.68 12.88 -32.55
CA LYS A 920 8.67 13.22 -31.51
C LYS A 920 8.05 13.81 -30.22
N PRO A 921 7.11 14.78 -30.26
CA PRO A 921 6.51 15.32 -29.04
C PRO A 921 5.74 14.26 -28.23
N LEU A 922 4.88 13.48 -28.87
CA LEU A 922 4.14 12.38 -28.24
C LEU A 922 5.08 11.31 -27.67
N ARG A 923 6.09 10.88 -28.44
CA ARG A 923 7.09 9.89 -27.99
C ARG A 923 7.83 10.39 -26.76
N ASP A 924 8.30 11.64 -26.80
CA ASP A 924 9.04 12.26 -25.71
C ASP A 924 8.14 12.52 -24.47
N ILE A 925 6.81 12.50 -24.61
CA ILE A 925 5.83 12.45 -23.51
C ILE A 925 5.68 11.02 -22.96
N ILE A 926 5.50 9.99 -23.81
CA ILE A 926 5.32 8.60 -23.35
C ILE A 926 6.51 8.15 -22.49
N ILE A 927 7.74 8.41 -22.93
CA ILE A 927 8.95 8.01 -22.19
C ILE A 927 9.18 8.80 -20.89
N LYS A 928 8.40 9.85 -20.61
CA LYS A 928 8.38 10.54 -19.30
C LYS A 928 7.28 10.02 -18.36
N ASN A 929 6.35 9.20 -18.86
CA ASN A 929 5.08 8.88 -18.22
C ASN A 929 4.74 7.37 -18.18
N TRP A 930 5.61 6.52 -18.73
CA TRP A 930 5.52 5.05 -18.59
C TRP A 930 6.02 4.50 -17.25
N LEU A 931 6.45 5.40 -16.36
CA LEU A 931 6.77 5.15 -14.96
C LEU A 931 6.05 6.22 -14.13
N VAL A 932 5.67 5.86 -12.90
CA VAL A 932 5.07 6.77 -11.92
C VAL A 932 5.94 6.86 -10.67
N ASN A 933 5.84 7.95 -9.93
CA ASN A 933 6.48 8.10 -8.63
C ASN A 933 5.49 8.66 -7.60
N PRO A 934 4.70 7.80 -6.91
CA PRO A 934 3.72 8.23 -5.91
C PRO A 934 4.32 8.97 -4.71
N THR A 935 5.61 8.73 -4.41
CA THR A 935 6.32 9.37 -3.29
C THR A 935 6.85 10.76 -3.66
N GLY A 936 7.37 10.93 -4.88
CA GLY A 936 8.23 12.05 -5.28
C GLY A 936 9.67 11.96 -4.75
N LYS A 937 10.07 10.85 -4.13
CA LYS A 937 11.43 10.58 -3.62
C LYS A 937 12.33 10.03 -4.75
N PRO A 938 13.66 10.28 -4.71
CA PRO A 938 14.61 9.61 -5.59
C PRO A 938 14.55 8.07 -5.45
N ASN A 939 14.92 7.35 -6.51
CA ASN A 939 15.00 5.89 -6.56
C ASN A 939 13.69 5.18 -6.11
N SER A 940 12.55 5.81 -6.37
CA SER A 940 11.20 5.37 -5.99
C SER A 940 10.22 5.39 -7.17
N TRP A 941 10.74 5.23 -8.39
CA TRP A 941 9.94 5.05 -9.60
C TRP A 941 9.39 3.62 -9.70
N VAL A 942 8.16 3.50 -10.19
CA VAL A 942 7.39 2.25 -10.26
C VAL A 942 6.78 2.11 -11.66
N PRO A 943 6.76 0.90 -12.25
CA PRO A 943 5.97 0.62 -13.46
C PRO A 943 4.50 1.00 -13.34
N VAL A 944 3.90 1.46 -14.44
CA VAL A 944 2.48 1.85 -14.49
C VAL A 944 1.55 0.65 -14.27
N ASP A 945 1.89 -0.54 -14.77
CA ASP A 945 1.17 -1.78 -14.52
C ASP A 945 1.30 -2.24 -13.06
N LEU A 946 2.50 -2.16 -12.47
CA LEU A 946 2.68 -2.44 -11.04
C LEU A 946 1.91 -1.47 -10.14
N LEU A 947 1.67 -0.21 -10.54
CA LEU A 947 0.76 0.68 -9.81
C LEU A 947 -0.66 0.09 -9.76
N GLN A 948 -1.15 -0.47 -10.88
CA GLN A 948 -2.49 -1.04 -10.95
C GLN A 948 -2.59 -2.34 -10.14
N GLU A 949 -1.59 -3.23 -10.21
CA GLU A 949 -1.60 -4.47 -9.41
C GLU A 949 -1.46 -4.18 -7.90
N HIS A 950 -0.80 -3.10 -7.47
CA HIS A 950 -0.93 -2.64 -6.09
C HIS A 950 -2.40 -2.29 -5.74
N MET A 951 -3.14 -1.59 -6.62
CA MET A 951 -4.56 -1.27 -6.36
C MET A 951 -5.42 -2.54 -6.28
N ASN A 952 -5.15 -3.52 -7.16
CA ASN A 952 -5.78 -4.84 -7.12
C ASN A 952 -5.53 -5.53 -5.77
N PHE A 953 -4.30 -5.52 -5.26
CA PHE A 953 -3.95 -6.05 -3.92
C PHE A 953 -4.72 -5.38 -2.79
N TRP A 954 -4.82 -4.03 -2.76
CA TRP A 954 -5.59 -3.33 -1.73
C TRP A 954 -7.08 -3.76 -1.73
N ILE A 955 -7.65 -4.05 -2.90
CA ILE A 955 -9.02 -4.59 -3.04
C ILE A 955 -9.08 -6.07 -2.61
N LYS A 956 -8.20 -6.93 -3.15
CA LYS A 956 -8.18 -8.38 -2.91
C LYS A 956 -7.90 -8.76 -1.45
N VAL A 957 -7.11 -7.96 -0.71
CA VAL A 957 -6.57 -8.34 0.62
C VAL A 957 -7.04 -7.45 1.77
N ILE A 958 -7.09 -6.12 1.61
CA ILE A 958 -7.38 -5.20 2.73
C ILE A 958 -8.83 -4.73 2.73
N TYR A 959 -9.38 -4.35 1.57
CA TYR A 959 -10.74 -3.83 1.42
C TYR A 959 -11.76 -4.88 0.94
N LYS A 960 -11.35 -6.16 0.91
CA LYS A 960 -12.19 -7.30 0.53
C LYS A 960 -13.47 -7.33 1.35
N ALA A 961 -14.60 -7.38 0.64
CA ALA A 961 -15.91 -7.50 1.24
C ALA A 961 -16.03 -8.78 2.08
N GLN A 962 -16.64 -8.67 3.26
CA GLN A 962 -16.81 -9.79 4.19
C GLN A 962 -18.24 -10.32 4.17
N GLY A 963 -18.40 -11.63 3.96
CA GLY A 963 -19.69 -12.31 3.92
C GLY A 963 -20.55 -11.90 2.71
N GLY A 964 -21.87 -11.94 2.86
CA GLY A 964 -22.85 -11.67 1.80
C GLY A 964 -22.85 -10.26 1.18
N ASN A 965 -21.98 -9.36 1.65
CA ASN A 965 -21.73 -8.07 1.01
C ASN A 965 -20.73 -8.15 -0.16
N ALA A 966 -20.09 -9.31 -0.39
CA ALA A 966 -19.23 -9.54 -1.55
C ALA A 966 -20.04 -9.41 -2.84
N SER A 967 -19.79 -8.30 -3.55
CA SER A 967 -20.60 -7.82 -4.67
C SER A 967 -19.80 -6.83 -5.51
N TRP A 968 -20.10 -6.75 -6.80
CA TRP A 968 -19.52 -5.73 -7.68
C TRP A 968 -19.93 -4.31 -7.28
N ASP A 969 -21.14 -4.11 -6.74
CA ASP A 969 -21.59 -2.85 -6.11
C ASP A 969 -20.69 -2.38 -4.96
N TRP A 970 -20.06 -3.29 -4.22
CA TRP A 970 -19.07 -2.95 -3.19
C TRP A 970 -17.73 -2.54 -3.81
N LEU A 971 -17.31 -3.24 -4.87
CA LEU A 971 -16.04 -3.04 -5.55
C LEU A 971 -16.04 -1.73 -6.37
N GLU A 972 -17.13 -1.42 -7.06
CA GLU A 972 -17.40 -0.12 -7.70
C GLU A 972 -17.30 1.02 -6.66
N MET A 973 -17.87 0.79 -5.47
CA MET A 973 -17.89 1.76 -4.39
C MET A 973 -16.50 1.97 -3.77
N ILE A 974 -15.76 0.91 -3.45
CA ILE A 974 -14.55 1.05 -2.63
C ILE A 974 -13.29 1.38 -3.42
N SER A 975 -13.21 0.99 -4.70
CA SER A 975 -11.98 1.17 -5.51
C SER A 975 -11.56 2.65 -5.66
N PRO A 976 -12.45 3.63 -5.93
CA PRO A 976 -12.09 5.05 -5.92
C PRO A 976 -11.60 5.58 -4.57
N CYS A 977 -11.88 4.88 -3.47
CA CYS A 977 -11.49 5.31 -2.12
C CYS A 977 -10.05 4.92 -1.76
N ILE A 978 -9.38 4.00 -2.48
CA ILE A 978 -8.09 3.40 -2.08
C ILE A 978 -7.03 4.47 -1.78
N SER A 979 -6.78 5.41 -2.71
CA SER A 979 -5.79 6.48 -2.52
C SER A 979 -6.06 7.33 -1.27
N LEU A 980 -7.33 7.59 -0.95
CA LEU A 980 -7.73 8.44 0.18
C LEU A 980 -7.71 7.68 1.51
N LEU A 981 -8.16 6.42 1.53
CA LEU A 981 -8.11 5.57 2.72
C LEU A 981 -6.66 5.27 3.13
N ARG A 982 -5.77 5.03 2.16
CA ARG A 982 -4.33 4.91 2.42
C ARG A 982 -3.77 6.21 3.01
N LYS A 983 -4.03 7.37 2.41
CA LYS A 983 -3.61 8.69 2.94
C LYS A 983 -4.15 8.95 4.36
N LEU A 984 -5.40 8.61 4.66
CA LEU A 984 -5.96 8.70 6.02
C LEU A 984 -5.18 7.84 7.02
N ALA A 985 -4.91 6.59 6.69
CA ALA A 985 -4.19 5.69 7.60
C ALA A 985 -2.72 6.10 7.79
N LEU A 986 -2.09 6.72 6.78
CA LEU A 986 -0.83 7.47 6.89
C LEU A 986 -0.91 8.60 7.93
N ASP A 987 -1.84 9.54 7.73
CA ASP A 987 -1.91 10.78 8.51
C ASP A 987 -2.28 10.50 9.98
N VAL A 988 -3.14 9.50 10.22
CA VAL A 988 -3.48 9.03 11.58
C VAL A 988 -2.31 8.28 12.22
N ASN A 989 -1.57 7.42 11.49
CA ASN A 989 -0.40 6.73 12.05
C ASN A 989 0.75 7.68 12.38
N SER A 990 1.05 8.66 11.53
CA SER A 990 2.08 9.66 11.81
C SER A 990 1.72 10.56 13.01
N THR A 991 0.44 10.85 13.22
CA THR A 991 -0.05 11.73 14.30
C THR A 991 -0.25 11.00 15.64
N LEU A 992 -0.82 9.79 15.63
CA LEU A 992 -1.27 9.05 16.82
C LEU A 992 -0.57 7.71 17.03
N GLY A 993 0.05 7.14 15.99
CA GLY A 993 0.71 5.85 16.04
C GLY A 993 1.89 5.82 17.00
N ALA A 994 2.20 4.62 17.50
CA ALA A 994 3.46 4.39 18.18
C ALA A 994 4.60 4.40 17.15
N LYS A 995 5.77 4.94 17.53
CA LYS A 995 7.03 4.75 16.77
C LYS A 995 7.54 3.31 16.96
N LEU A 996 6.77 2.37 16.44
CA LEU A 996 7.19 0.99 16.21
C LEU A 996 8.39 1.03 15.26
N GLY A 997 9.38 0.15 15.48
CA GLY A 997 10.66 0.18 14.77
C GLY A 997 10.58 -0.36 13.34
N ASN A 998 9.64 0.13 12.53
CA ASN A 998 9.18 -0.56 11.33
C ASN A 998 10.07 -0.39 10.09
N LYS A 999 11.35 -0.01 10.26
CA LYS A 999 12.33 -0.19 9.19
C LYS A 999 12.65 -1.67 9.13
N HIS A 1000 12.02 -2.39 8.21
CA HIS A 1000 12.45 -3.72 7.83
C HIS A 1000 13.92 -3.61 7.39
N HIS A 1001 14.82 -4.13 8.22
CA HIS A 1001 16.21 -4.21 7.85
C HIS A 1001 16.32 -5.17 6.68
N ALA A 1002 16.96 -4.73 5.59
CA ALA A 1002 17.23 -5.59 4.44
C ALA A 1002 17.86 -6.92 4.92
N PRO A 1003 17.37 -8.08 4.47
CA PRO A 1003 17.89 -9.37 4.91
C PRO A 1003 19.41 -9.46 4.76
N ASN A 1004 20.11 -9.89 5.80
CA ASN A 1004 21.56 -10.05 5.70
C ASN A 1004 21.90 -11.32 4.90
N LEU A 1005 22.42 -11.12 3.70
CA LEU A 1005 22.84 -12.16 2.75
C LEU A 1005 24.29 -12.66 2.95
N ASP A 1006 25.04 -12.19 3.95
CA ASP A 1006 26.44 -12.58 4.20
C ASP A 1006 26.65 -14.11 4.18
N LYS A 1007 25.67 -14.86 4.73
CA LYS A 1007 25.69 -16.33 4.79
C LYS A 1007 25.42 -16.97 3.42
N ASP A 1008 24.38 -16.53 2.72
CA ASP A 1008 24.04 -16.96 1.34
C ASP A 1008 25.25 -16.75 0.40
N LEU A 1009 25.83 -15.56 0.44
CA LEU A 1009 26.96 -15.16 -0.40
C LEU A 1009 28.24 -15.95 -0.05
N LEU A 1010 28.47 -16.25 1.22
CA LEU A 1010 29.57 -17.12 1.67
C LEU A 1010 29.38 -18.57 1.20
N ALA A 1011 28.17 -19.13 1.34
CA ALA A 1011 27.85 -20.49 0.90
C ALA A 1011 27.99 -20.65 -0.62
N LEU A 1012 27.50 -19.67 -1.40
CA LEU A 1012 27.70 -19.61 -2.85
C LEU A 1012 29.19 -19.54 -3.20
N ARG A 1013 29.95 -18.61 -2.62
CA ARG A 1013 31.41 -18.49 -2.89
C ARG A 1013 32.17 -19.76 -2.56
N GLN A 1014 31.85 -20.45 -1.45
CA GLN A 1014 32.46 -21.74 -1.11
C GLN A 1014 32.13 -22.82 -2.15
N SER A 1015 30.87 -22.90 -2.61
CA SER A 1015 30.44 -23.85 -3.64
C SER A 1015 31.09 -23.57 -5.00
N LEU A 1016 31.13 -22.31 -5.43
CA LEU A 1016 31.79 -21.84 -6.66
C LEU A 1016 33.29 -22.17 -6.66
N THR A 1017 33.97 -21.91 -5.53
CA THR A 1017 35.40 -22.15 -5.36
C THR A 1017 35.73 -23.63 -5.33
N GLY A 1018 35.03 -24.42 -4.50
CA GLY A 1018 35.26 -25.86 -4.34
C GLY A 1018 34.97 -26.70 -5.58
N ARG A 1019 34.34 -26.10 -6.61
CA ARG A 1019 33.98 -26.73 -7.88
C ARG A 1019 34.62 -26.07 -9.11
N ASN A 1020 35.50 -25.08 -8.90
CA ASN A 1020 36.24 -24.34 -9.94
C ASN A 1020 35.39 -23.91 -11.16
N ILE A 1021 34.17 -23.44 -10.93
CA ILE A 1021 33.20 -23.11 -12.00
C ILE A 1021 33.72 -21.98 -12.91
N PHE A 1022 34.41 -20.99 -12.32
CA PHE A 1022 35.03 -19.88 -13.05
C PHE A 1022 36.49 -20.16 -13.50
N GLY A 1023 36.96 -21.42 -13.41
CA GLY A 1023 38.15 -21.89 -14.11
C GLY A 1023 37.78 -22.63 -15.38
N ILE A 1024 38.60 -22.53 -16.43
CA ILE A 1024 38.41 -23.22 -17.70
C ILE A 1024 39.03 -24.63 -17.61
N GLU A 1025 38.24 -25.66 -17.86
CA GLU A 1025 38.64 -27.06 -17.86
C GLU A 1025 38.23 -27.71 -19.20
N PRO A 1026 39.16 -27.88 -20.17
CA PRO A 1026 38.84 -28.38 -21.51
C PRO A 1026 38.16 -29.76 -21.52
N GLY A 1027 37.04 -29.87 -22.23
CA GLY A 1027 36.22 -31.08 -22.31
C GLY A 1027 35.28 -31.29 -21.11
N ARG A 1028 35.10 -30.29 -20.24
CA ARG A 1028 34.16 -30.36 -19.11
C ARG A 1028 32.70 -30.25 -19.59
N VAL A 1029 31.88 -31.18 -19.12
CA VAL A 1029 30.47 -31.38 -19.49
C VAL A 1029 29.65 -31.76 -18.25
N VAL A 1030 28.33 -31.50 -18.29
CA VAL A 1030 27.39 -31.80 -17.18
C VAL A 1030 27.17 -33.31 -17.06
N ASP A 1031 26.71 -33.95 -18.14
CA ASP A 1031 26.67 -35.40 -18.28
C ASP A 1031 27.73 -35.85 -19.30
N ARG A 1032 28.37 -36.99 -19.04
CA ARG A 1032 29.33 -37.63 -19.94
C ARG A 1032 28.68 -38.63 -20.89
N ALA A 1033 27.47 -39.11 -20.57
CA ALA A 1033 26.68 -39.95 -21.48
C ALA A 1033 25.91 -39.11 -22.51
N LYS A 1034 25.48 -37.89 -22.12
CA LYS A 1034 24.80 -36.91 -22.98
C LYS A 1034 25.41 -35.51 -22.84
N PRO A 1035 26.60 -35.25 -23.41
CA PRO A 1035 27.29 -33.96 -23.26
C PRO A 1035 26.48 -32.77 -23.81
N GLU A 1036 25.60 -33.00 -24.79
CA GLU A 1036 24.68 -32.02 -25.35
C GLU A 1036 23.52 -31.62 -24.43
N THR A 1037 22.97 -32.51 -23.58
CA THR A 1037 21.77 -32.18 -22.76
C THR A 1037 22.03 -31.25 -21.58
N GLY A 1038 23.28 -30.80 -21.40
CA GLY A 1038 23.66 -29.80 -20.39
C GLY A 1038 24.03 -28.42 -20.96
N VAL A 1039 23.92 -28.17 -22.27
CA VAL A 1039 24.38 -26.93 -22.90
C VAL A 1039 23.30 -25.86 -22.89
N VAL A 1040 23.53 -24.74 -22.19
CA VAL A 1040 22.59 -23.61 -22.15
C VAL A 1040 22.55 -22.88 -23.51
N PRO A 1041 21.37 -22.58 -24.08
CA PRO A 1041 21.26 -21.82 -25.32
C PRO A 1041 21.68 -20.37 -25.11
N ASN A 1042 22.40 -19.80 -26.07
CA ASN A 1042 22.63 -18.35 -26.09
C ASN A 1042 21.38 -17.67 -26.66
N VAL A 1043 20.41 -17.37 -25.79
CA VAL A 1043 19.06 -16.88 -26.18
C VAL A 1043 19.10 -15.60 -27.02
N VAL A 1044 20.09 -14.72 -26.83
CA VAL A 1044 20.28 -13.53 -27.69
C VAL A 1044 20.59 -13.92 -29.15
N ASN A 1045 21.53 -14.85 -29.36
CA ASN A 1045 21.91 -15.30 -30.70
C ASN A 1045 20.81 -16.17 -31.34
N VAL A 1046 20.16 -17.03 -30.56
CA VAL A 1046 19.02 -17.85 -31.01
C VAL A 1046 17.87 -16.94 -31.45
N GLY A 1047 17.51 -15.96 -30.62
CA GLY A 1047 16.46 -14.99 -30.90
C GLY A 1047 16.75 -14.18 -32.16
N LEU A 1048 17.97 -13.66 -32.32
CA LEU A 1048 18.41 -12.94 -33.53
C LEU A 1048 18.25 -13.77 -34.80
N ASN A 1049 18.66 -15.03 -34.77
CA ASN A 1049 18.49 -15.96 -35.90
C ASN A 1049 17.00 -16.24 -36.19
N MET A 1050 16.16 -16.30 -35.15
CA MET A 1050 14.72 -16.61 -35.23
C MET A 1050 13.81 -15.38 -35.45
N LEU A 1051 14.36 -14.16 -35.52
CA LEU A 1051 13.57 -12.91 -35.58
C LEU A 1051 13.09 -12.53 -36.98
N ARG A 1052 13.81 -12.92 -38.04
CA ARG A 1052 13.55 -12.44 -39.42
C ARG A 1052 12.12 -12.73 -39.91
N GLY A 1053 11.64 -13.96 -39.73
CA GLY A 1053 10.28 -14.35 -40.10
C GLY A 1053 9.21 -13.47 -39.41
N PRO A 1054 9.17 -13.43 -38.06
CA PRO A 1054 8.27 -12.56 -37.32
C PRO A 1054 8.35 -11.07 -37.69
N LEU A 1055 9.55 -10.56 -38.01
CA LEU A 1055 9.74 -9.17 -38.47
C LEU A 1055 9.10 -8.95 -39.86
N ASP A 1056 9.26 -9.90 -40.77
CA ASP A 1056 8.61 -9.86 -42.09
C ASP A 1056 7.08 -9.99 -41.98
N ASP A 1057 6.56 -10.82 -41.06
CA ASP A 1057 5.12 -10.97 -40.80
C ASP A 1057 4.52 -9.74 -40.12
N TYR A 1058 5.22 -9.17 -39.14
CA TYR A 1058 4.89 -7.89 -38.53
C TYR A 1058 4.80 -6.78 -39.60
N ASN A 1059 5.79 -6.67 -40.47
CA ASN A 1059 5.80 -5.69 -41.56
C ASN A 1059 4.70 -5.94 -42.61
N ARG A 1060 4.37 -7.21 -42.90
CA ARG A 1060 3.19 -7.58 -43.72
C ARG A 1060 1.89 -7.11 -43.08
N ALA A 1061 1.71 -7.33 -41.77
CA ALA A 1061 0.52 -6.92 -41.03
C ALA A 1061 0.38 -5.40 -40.93
N PHE A 1062 1.46 -4.70 -40.57
CA PHE A 1062 1.51 -3.24 -40.49
C PHE A 1062 1.15 -2.57 -41.82
N LYS A 1063 1.70 -3.06 -42.93
CA LYS A 1063 1.39 -2.55 -44.28
C LYS A 1063 -0.07 -2.79 -44.68
N LYS A 1064 -0.67 -3.94 -44.31
CA LYS A 1064 -2.12 -4.18 -44.47
C LYS A 1064 -2.94 -3.18 -43.66
N LEU A 1065 -2.50 -2.83 -42.44
CA LEU A 1065 -3.20 -1.88 -41.57
C LEU A 1065 -3.11 -0.43 -42.10
N GLN A 1066 -1.94 0.02 -42.59
CA GLN A 1066 -1.80 1.28 -43.33
C GLN A 1066 -2.75 1.33 -44.56
N GLN A 1067 -2.89 0.22 -45.30
CA GLN A 1067 -3.80 0.16 -46.43
C GLN A 1067 -5.28 0.26 -46.00
N ARG A 1068 -5.70 -0.49 -44.97
CA ARG A 1068 -7.06 -0.41 -44.41
C ARG A 1068 -7.41 0.98 -43.89
N ARG A 1069 -6.51 1.62 -43.15
CA ARG A 1069 -6.69 2.97 -42.58
C ARG A 1069 -6.93 4.08 -43.60
N ARG A 1070 -6.57 3.86 -44.87
CA ARG A 1070 -6.76 4.81 -45.98
C ARG A 1070 -8.03 4.57 -46.80
N LEU A 1071 -8.82 3.55 -46.47
CA LEU A 1071 -10.16 3.35 -47.01
C LEU A 1071 -11.14 4.34 -46.34
N GLN A 1072 -12.14 4.80 -47.08
CA GLN A 1072 -13.24 5.56 -46.47
C GLN A 1072 -14.17 4.60 -45.70
N PRO A 1073 -14.61 4.96 -44.48
CA PRO A 1073 -15.59 4.19 -43.71
C PRO A 1073 -16.86 3.90 -44.52
N LEU A 1074 -17.42 2.69 -44.35
CA LEU A 1074 -18.63 2.21 -45.02
C LEU A 1074 -19.94 2.69 -44.36
N THR A 1075 -19.87 3.72 -43.50
CA THR A 1075 -21.00 4.20 -42.68
C THR A 1075 -21.58 5.50 -43.26
N ASP A 1076 -22.71 5.38 -43.95
CA ASP A 1076 -23.48 6.49 -44.53
C ASP A 1076 -24.19 7.34 -43.45
N ASP A 1077 -23.43 8.18 -42.75
CA ASP A 1077 -23.96 9.27 -41.90
C ASP A 1077 -23.29 10.61 -42.30
N LEU A 1078 -23.77 11.20 -43.39
CA LEU A 1078 -23.39 12.56 -43.81
C LEU A 1078 -24.18 13.61 -43.00
N PRO A 1079 -23.58 14.35 -42.04
CA PRO A 1079 -24.26 15.48 -41.44
C PRO A 1079 -24.51 16.55 -42.51
N SER A 1080 -25.78 16.91 -42.71
CA SER A 1080 -26.17 17.86 -43.76
C SER A 1080 -25.48 19.21 -43.57
N ALA A 1081 -24.63 19.57 -44.54
CA ALA A 1081 -23.74 20.73 -44.46
C ALA A 1081 -24.52 22.05 -44.47
N SER A 1082 -24.88 22.52 -43.29
CA SER A 1082 -25.49 23.84 -43.09
C SER A 1082 -24.46 24.92 -43.40
N ALA A 1083 -24.55 25.49 -44.61
CA ALA A 1083 -23.61 26.47 -45.11
C ALA A 1083 -23.62 27.73 -44.23
N VAL A 1084 -22.51 27.97 -43.52
CA VAL A 1084 -22.27 29.23 -42.82
C VAL A 1084 -22.08 30.33 -43.86
N VAL A 1085 -23.03 31.26 -43.92
CA VAL A 1085 -22.93 32.44 -44.78
C VAL A 1085 -21.94 33.43 -44.17
N THR A 1086 -20.70 33.41 -44.66
CA THR A 1086 -19.78 34.55 -44.54
C THR A 1086 -19.92 35.42 -45.79
N GLY A 1087 -20.49 36.61 -45.62
CA GLY A 1087 -20.45 37.65 -46.64
C GLY A 1087 -19.23 38.55 -46.41
N ASP A 1088 -18.49 38.86 -47.48
CA ASP A 1088 -17.69 40.07 -47.56
C ASP A 1088 -17.63 40.56 -49.02
N ASP A 1089 -17.28 41.81 -49.24
CA ASP A 1089 -17.66 42.61 -50.41
C ASP A 1089 -16.47 42.92 -51.35
N SER A 1090 -16.60 42.62 -52.65
CA SER A 1090 -15.89 43.32 -53.74
C SER A 1090 -16.32 42.84 -55.16
N PRO A 1091 -16.33 43.72 -56.18
CA PRO A 1091 -16.99 43.44 -57.45
C PRO A 1091 -16.10 42.91 -58.59
N ARG A 1092 -16.68 42.08 -59.47
CA ARG A 1092 -16.22 41.91 -60.87
C ARG A 1092 -17.39 41.93 -61.85
N GLN A 1093 -17.12 42.46 -63.06
CA GLN A 1093 -18.10 42.68 -64.12
C GLN A 1093 -18.34 41.42 -65.01
N PRO A 1094 -19.39 41.40 -65.86
CA PRO A 1094 -20.10 40.16 -66.22
C PRO A 1094 -19.90 39.65 -67.66
N SER A 1095 -20.74 38.67 -68.04
CA SER A 1095 -20.95 37.99 -69.35
C SER A 1095 -20.41 36.55 -69.41
N ALA A 1096 -21.07 35.56 -70.05
CA ALA A 1096 -22.32 35.56 -70.83
C ALA A 1096 -23.17 34.26 -70.62
N ALA A 1097 -24.42 34.26 -71.09
CA ALA A 1097 -25.39 33.14 -71.14
C ALA A 1097 -25.58 32.66 -72.62
N PRO A 1098 -26.52 31.77 -73.04
CA PRO A 1098 -27.58 30.95 -72.38
C PRO A 1098 -27.23 29.43 -72.41
N SER A 1099 -28.06 28.38 -72.47
CA SER A 1099 -29.53 28.09 -72.66
C SER A 1099 -29.85 26.72 -72.00
N THR A 1100 -31.01 26.38 -71.40
CA THR A 1100 -32.48 26.52 -71.69
C THR A 1100 -33.04 25.56 -72.78
N PRO A 1101 -34.31 25.04 -72.68
CA PRO A 1101 -35.09 24.68 -71.47
C PRO A 1101 -36.11 23.47 -71.58
N ARG A 1102 -36.50 22.87 -70.42
CA ARG A 1102 -37.82 22.24 -70.10
C ARG A 1102 -38.29 20.99 -70.91
N PRO A 1103 -39.45 20.32 -70.59
CA PRO A 1103 -40.48 20.55 -69.54
C PRO A 1103 -40.80 19.35 -68.60
N VAL A 1104 -41.76 19.55 -67.68
CA VAL A 1104 -42.34 18.60 -66.69
C VAL A 1104 -43.86 18.46 -66.91
N PRO A 1105 -44.49 17.30 -66.64
CA PRO A 1105 -45.64 17.24 -65.69
C PRO A 1105 -45.67 15.92 -64.85
N ALA A 1106 -45.94 15.91 -63.53
CA ALA A 1106 -47.18 16.19 -62.77
C ALA A 1106 -48.17 14.96 -62.66
N PRO A 1107 -48.97 14.80 -61.57
CA PRO A 1107 -49.29 13.46 -61.03
C PRO A 1107 -50.79 13.09 -60.80
N ALA A 1108 -51.06 11.84 -60.37
CA ALA A 1108 -52.32 11.31 -59.80
C ALA A 1108 -52.04 10.06 -58.90
N GLY A 1109 -52.90 9.60 -57.97
CA GLY A 1109 -54.24 10.11 -57.60
C GLY A 1109 -55.12 9.35 -56.55
N LYS A 1110 -54.60 8.57 -55.57
CA LYS A 1110 -55.38 7.82 -54.51
C LYS A 1110 -56.26 6.64 -55.08
N PRO A 1111 -57.00 5.80 -54.30
CA PRO A 1111 -57.20 5.58 -52.83
C PRO A 1111 -56.99 4.06 -52.41
N SER A 1112 -57.54 3.43 -51.35
CA SER A 1112 -57.49 3.65 -49.86
C SER A 1112 -58.06 2.41 -49.05
N PHE A 1113 -57.71 2.24 -47.76
CA PHE A 1113 -58.36 1.41 -46.69
C PHE A 1113 -58.28 -0.15 -46.75
N PRO A 1114 -58.49 -0.91 -45.63
CA PRO A 1114 -58.32 -0.62 -44.18
C PRO A 1114 -57.67 -1.74 -43.28
N ALA A 1115 -57.28 -1.36 -42.05
CA ALA A 1115 -57.27 -2.09 -40.75
C ALA A 1115 -56.90 -3.60 -40.61
N HIS A 1116 -55.91 -3.91 -39.76
CA HIS A 1116 -56.04 -4.62 -38.45
C HIS A 1116 -54.67 -4.78 -37.73
N SER A 1117 -54.68 -5.08 -36.44
CA SER A 1117 -53.50 -5.26 -35.53
C SER A 1117 -53.51 -6.67 -34.89
N PRO A 1118 -52.55 -7.06 -34.02
CA PRO A 1118 -51.08 -6.97 -34.10
C PRO A 1118 -50.39 -8.33 -33.84
N ALA A 1119 -49.10 -8.49 -34.21
CA ALA A 1119 -48.17 -9.46 -33.63
C ALA A 1119 -46.72 -9.16 -34.04
N ASP A 1120 -45.77 -9.27 -33.12
CA ASP A 1120 -44.35 -9.49 -33.44
C ASP A 1120 -44.15 -10.94 -33.93
N PRO A 1121 -43.09 -11.22 -34.71
CA PRO A 1121 -42.01 -11.97 -34.08
C PRO A 1121 -40.58 -11.56 -34.48
N GLU A 1122 -39.65 -12.06 -33.66
CA GLU A 1122 -38.19 -12.06 -33.74
C GLU A 1122 -37.59 -12.10 -35.17
N TYR A 1123 -36.63 -11.21 -35.45
CA TYR A 1123 -35.88 -11.20 -36.71
C TYR A 1123 -34.50 -11.88 -36.55
N HIS A 1124 -34.38 -13.12 -37.02
CA HIS A 1124 -33.08 -13.75 -37.26
C HIS A 1124 -32.43 -13.21 -38.56
N PRO A 1125 -31.20 -12.67 -38.51
CA PRO A 1125 -30.41 -12.44 -39.73
C PRO A 1125 -29.93 -13.76 -40.33
N ALA A 1126 -30.17 -13.98 -41.62
CA ALA A 1126 -29.73 -15.19 -42.33
C ALA A 1126 -28.21 -15.16 -42.63
N PRO A 1127 -27.53 -16.32 -42.69
CA PRO A 1127 -26.09 -16.39 -42.94
C PRO A 1127 -25.72 -16.20 -44.41
N VAL A 1128 -24.64 -15.48 -44.68
CA VAL A 1128 -23.94 -15.44 -45.99
C VAL A 1128 -22.44 -15.59 -45.73
N SER A 1129 -21.77 -16.39 -46.56
CA SER A 1129 -20.47 -16.97 -46.27
C SER A 1129 -19.34 -16.52 -47.21
N ALA A 1130 -18.15 -16.31 -46.62
CA ALA A 1130 -16.86 -16.51 -47.27
C ALA A 1130 -15.78 -16.69 -46.17
N PRO A 1131 -15.01 -17.78 -46.14
CA PRO A 1131 -13.95 -17.97 -45.13
C PRO A 1131 -12.66 -17.26 -45.54
N VAL A 1132 -11.93 -16.75 -44.54
CA VAL A 1132 -10.51 -16.39 -44.65
C VAL A 1132 -9.81 -16.93 -43.40
N ASP A 1133 -9.20 -18.11 -43.54
CA ASP A 1133 -8.14 -18.71 -42.72
C ASP A 1133 -8.16 -18.39 -41.22
N ALA A 1134 -9.10 -19.01 -40.49
CA ALA A 1134 -9.23 -18.92 -39.04
C ALA A 1134 -8.55 -20.07 -38.26
N GLU A 1135 -7.82 -20.99 -38.92
CA GLU A 1135 -7.25 -22.20 -38.30
C GLU A 1135 -6.13 -21.95 -37.27
N GLU A 1136 -5.59 -20.72 -37.19
CA GLU A 1136 -4.60 -20.36 -36.18
C GLU A 1136 -5.23 -20.01 -34.82
N ALA A 1137 -6.55 -19.76 -34.77
CA ALA A 1137 -7.27 -19.34 -33.57
C ALA A 1137 -7.89 -20.49 -32.75
N SER A 1138 -7.74 -21.75 -33.18
CA SER A 1138 -8.41 -22.92 -32.57
C SER A 1138 -7.48 -24.08 -32.17
N ARG A 1139 -6.18 -23.81 -32.02
CA ARG A 1139 -5.25 -24.73 -31.34
C ARG A 1139 -5.30 -24.45 -29.83
N PRO A 1140 -5.31 -25.46 -28.95
CA PRO A 1140 -5.04 -25.25 -27.54
C PRO A 1140 -3.65 -24.61 -27.37
N ASP A 1141 -3.62 -23.38 -26.89
CA ASP A 1141 -2.40 -22.59 -26.77
C ASP A 1141 -1.75 -22.84 -25.39
N PRO A 1142 -0.57 -23.48 -25.31
CA PRO A 1142 0.09 -23.77 -24.04
C PRO A 1142 0.58 -22.49 -23.35
N ASP A 1143 0.91 -21.43 -24.11
CA ASP A 1143 1.23 -20.13 -23.54
C ASP A 1143 -0.05 -19.48 -22.99
N ALA A 1144 -1.19 -19.54 -23.70
CA ALA A 1144 -2.43 -18.95 -23.17
C ALA A 1144 -2.87 -19.64 -21.87
N ALA A 1145 -2.72 -20.96 -21.76
CA ALA A 1145 -2.91 -21.65 -20.49
C ALA A 1145 -1.95 -21.10 -19.42
N LEU A 1146 -0.65 -21.00 -19.70
CA LEU A 1146 0.35 -20.48 -18.76
C LEU A 1146 0.06 -19.03 -18.31
N TRP A 1147 -0.35 -18.15 -19.23
CA TRP A 1147 -0.67 -16.75 -18.92
C TRP A 1147 -2.06 -16.57 -18.28
N GLN A 1148 -3.04 -17.44 -18.56
CA GLN A 1148 -4.28 -17.52 -17.77
C GLN A 1148 -4.05 -18.12 -16.37
N PHE A 1149 -3.00 -18.91 -16.15
CA PHE A 1149 -2.63 -19.34 -14.79
C PHE A 1149 -2.08 -18.18 -13.93
N PHE A 1150 -1.59 -17.07 -14.50
CA PHE A 1150 -1.26 -15.86 -13.71
C PHE A 1150 -2.52 -15.19 -13.14
N ASP A 1151 -3.68 -15.44 -13.77
CA ASP A 1151 -5.00 -14.94 -13.39
C ASP A 1151 -5.70 -15.80 -12.32
N ASP A 1152 -5.24 -17.05 -12.07
CA ASP A 1152 -5.88 -18.03 -11.19
C ASP A 1152 -5.26 -18.11 -9.78
N ASP A 1153 -6.09 -18.46 -8.78
CA ASP A 1153 -5.93 -18.20 -7.34
C ASP A 1153 -4.80 -18.97 -6.59
N GLU A 1154 -3.84 -19.63 -7.27
CA GLU A 1154 -2.60 -20.16 -6.62
C GLU A 1154 -1.50 -19.08 -6.45
N TYR A 1155 -1.67 -17.91 -7.06
CA TYR A 1155 -0.80 -16.75 -6.84
C TYR A 1155 -1.07 -16.14 -5.44
N GLU A 1156 -0.34 -16.58 -4.40
CA GLU A 1156 -0.40 -15.94 -3.07
C GLU A 1156 0.14 -14.51 -3.15
N VAL A 1157 -0.78 -13.60 -3.46
CA VAL A 1157 -0.59 -12.16 -3.67
C VAL A 1157 0.33 -11.56 -2.57
N ARG A 1158 0.20 -12.01 -1.32
CA ARG A 1158 1.04 -11.63 -0.17
C ARG A 1158 2.55 -11.80 -0.39
N ASP A 1159 2.99 -12.93 -0.93
CA ASP A 1159 4.41 -13.20 -1.23
C ASP A 1159 4.96 -12.18 -2.26
N VAL A 1160 4.07 -11.59 -3.07
CA VAL A 1160 4.34 -10.54 -4.06
C VAL A 1160 4.13 -9.12 -3.50
N PHE A 1161 3.81 -8.95 -2.20
CA PHE A 1161 3.83 -7.65 -1.50
C PHE A 1161 4.89 -7.49 -0.38
N GLU A 1162 5.21 -8.48 0.45
CA GLU A 1162 6.18 -8.34 1.58
C GLU A 1162 7.65 -7.81 1.36
N ALA A 1163 8.22 -7.62 0.15
CA ALA A 1163 9.68 -7.41 -0.06
C ALA A 1163 10.20 -6.71 -1.36
N GLU A 1164 9.37 -6.25 -2.32
CA GLU A 1164 9.80 -5.39 -3.46
C GLU A 1164 9.39 -3.93 -3.30
N GLU A 1165 8.13 -3.76 -2.95
CA GLU A 1165 7.72 -2.84 -1.92
C GLU A 1165 8.74 -2.91 -0.75
N ASN A 1166 8.98 -1.82 -0.04
CA ASN A 1166 9.50 -1.89 1.32
C ASN A 1166 8.29 -1.72 2.23
N PRO A 1167 7.38 -2.71 2.38
CA PRO A 1167 6.21 -2.57 3.23
C PRO A 1167 6.68 -2.78 4.65
N SER A 1168 7.28 -1.72 5.16
CA SER A 1168 6.73 -1.29 6.42
C SER A 1168 5.20 -1.25 6.30
N LEU A 1169 4.50 -1.99 7.17
CA LEU A 1169 3.10 -1.68 7.46
C LEU A 1169 2.95 -0.24 8.00
N ASP A 1170 4.07 0.42 8.33
CA ASP A 1170 4.16 1.89 8.23
C ASP A 1170 4.14 2.37 6.76
N ILE A 1171 2.94 2.30 6.23
CA ILE A 1171 2.25 3.21 5.31
C ILE A 1171 2.96 4.56 4.99
N ASN A 1172 3.71 5.17 5.91
CA ASN A 1172 4.61 6.33 5.68
C ASN A 1172 5.64 6.14 4.55
N ASP A 1173 6.16 4.93 4.28
CA ASP A 1173 7.19 4.77 3.23
C ASP A 1173 6.63 5.01 1.80
N TYR A 1174 5.31 5.05 1.63
CA TYR A 1174 4.62 5.34 0.36
C TYR A 1174 4.46 6.83 -0.01
N TYR A 1175 4.81 7.76 0.87
CA TYR A 1175 4.85 9.21 0.56
C TYR A 1175 6.15 9.85 0.99
#